data_AF-A0A316QGS1-F1
#
_entry.id   AF-A0A316QGS1-F1
#
_cell.length_a   1.000
_cell.length_b   1.000
_cell.length_c   1.000
_cell.angle_alpha   90.00
_cell.angle_beta   90.00
_cell.angle_gamma   90.00
#
_symmetry.space_group_name_H-M   'P 1'
#
loop_
_entity.id
_entity.type
_entity.pdbx_description
1 polymer ?
#
loop_
_entity_poly.entity_id
_entity_poly.type
_entity_poly.pdbx_seq_one_letter_code
_entity_poly.pdbx_strand_id
1 'polypeptide(L)'
;MVNSRLIKILALTISILMISGMTLGVLASPVTTATRASDENSATAEAIERLSDDTWAEYMARYGSYPNYTGEPIVIQAVDAEESSLPTGAEVITELDGRTNVLLLPSEGTVTWQITVPESGLYAIDLSYYPIESKMSDIERTLRINGEVPFSEVRNLVMTKKWVDDLSEVTVTRDENGNITNIEYDKDSSGNDRRPSKIEAPEWMEYTVSDPTGYYNNEFYFYLEAGENTISLQAQKEPMVLDTITLRERETNITYAEYQAMNEAAGYTKAPDDFSIFLEAEYSSATSTSTIYPQNDKSSAINSPQSAKDSLINVIGGNSNSYTWSTLGQWIEWTIQIPEGKAGLYTINTRYLQSASEGLFVSRRLYLDGEVPFEEANNLEFLYASGWATGTFTDGETEFEFYLSEGEHTIRLEVNFGNLGSLISDLRDCVTRINAIYIKILQISGASPDPYMDYSYYKRIPDEISEMGVLAERLYTISEQMQELTGQTSSSTATIENVARTLEKMARDSERQIAKNFSQLKSYIGNLGTWINGLSEQSLILDYFVIQPAGGEMPKAEGNFFQNAWYEIQMFFYSFFEDEASLASSVEGEDVVTVEVWTTTSREYTQIIRSLVDENFADENPGISINLKLVAAGTLLPATFSGVGPDVMMDVTSSDAMNYAVRGATLDVSHYDGFDELYGYFHESAWVPTTVALGSPDGEIAVYGIPQTQNFNVMFYRADIFAELGLDVPTNWDEFNAVLPILSSRNYLVGIGRSTERPSVFNTFIYQNGGELYSNNGTTISFDEDVTLDAFTRFCSYYTTYNFPTTYDPPNRFRTSEMPLFIGDYITNYNQLTVFAPEIKGMWGFTAIPGTVHDDGTVNNAVTATVTYAVIMRDAAARGTDEAGFQFIKWWMGSEIQGQYANELLALLGAAGKYATANMDAFNNMSWTANEIRELENIFNNLVGVPEMPGSYIITRYVEFAVLNVYNSDYIPSEALMDYTRTINSEFERKREELSREFYIPN
;
A
#
# COMPACT_ATOMS: atom_id res chain seq x y z
N MET A 1 -18.36 71.28 8.38
CA MET A 1 -17.10 71.24 9.17
C MET A 1 -17.35 70.84 10.65
N VAL A 2 -18.27 69.90 10.92
CA VAL A 2 -18.61 69.41 12.28
C VAL A 2 -18.46 67.88 12.43
N ASN A 3 -18.44 67.09 11.35
CA ASN A 3 -18.34 65.61 11.42
C ASN A 3 -16.92 65.01 11.47
N SER A 4 -15.85 65.81 11.35
CA SER A 4 -14.47 65.29 11.37
C SER A 4 -13.92 65.02 12.78
N ARG A 5 -14.48 65.66 13.82
CA ARG A 5 -14.03 65.46 15.21
C ARG A 5 -14.69 64.25 15.88
N LEU A 6 -15.93 63.92 15.52
CA LEU A 6 -16.63 62.76 16.08
C LEU A 6 -16.00 61.43 15.65
N ILE A 7 -15.60 61.33 14.38
CA ILE A 7 -14.98 60.10 13.83
C ILE A 7 -13.58 59.88 14.41
N LYS A 8 -12.80 60.95 14.66
CA LYS A 8 -11.49 60.85 15.31
C LYS A 8 -11.58 60.50 16.80
N ILE A 9 -12.63 60.95 17.49
CA ILE A 9 -12.87 60.57 18.88
C ILE A 9 -13.32 59.10 18.93
N LEU A 10 -14.24 58.66 18.06
CA LEU A 10 -14.71 57.27 18.02
C LEU A 10 -13.59 56.27 17.68
N ALA A 11 -12.71 56.62 16.74
CA ALA A 11 -11.54 55.80 16.40
C ALA A 11 -10.53 55.73 17.56
N LEU A 12 -10.31 56.83 18.30
CA LEU A 12 -9.44 56.84 19.47
C LEU A 12 -10.04 56.00 20.63
N THR A 13 -11.36 56.00 20.81
CA THR A 13 -12.02 55.17 21.84
C THR A 13 -11.95 53.69 21.51
N ILE A 14 -12.08 53.30 20.24
CA ILE A 14 -11.97 51.91 19.79
C ILE A 14 -10.52 51.42 19.91
N SER A 15 -9.53 52.25 19.58
CA SER A 15 -8.12 51.90 19.76
C SER A 15 -7.71 51.78 21.23
N ILE A 16 -8.28 52.59 22.14
CA ILE A 16 -8.02 52.47 23.58
C ILE A 16 -8.70 51.23 24.15
N LEU A 17 -9.90 50.86 23.68
CA LEU A 17 -10.58 49.62 24.07
C LEU A 17 -9.85 48.36 23.63
N MET A 18 -9.24 48.36 22.43
CA MET A 18 -8.44 47.22 21.95
C MET A 18 -7.11 47.06 22.70
N ILE A 19 -6.49 48.15 23.16
CA ILE A 19 -5.23 48.10 23.92
C ILE A 19 -5.47 47.74 25.40
N SER A 20 -6.66 48.01 25.96
CA SER A 20 -7.02 47.61 27.33
C SER A 20 -7.57 46.19 27.47
N GLY A 21 -7.79 45.46 26.38
CA GLY A 21 -8.25 44.05 26.41
C GLY A 21 -7.15 43.03 26.72
N MET A 22 -5.88 43.43 26.64
CA MET A 22 -4.72 42.60 26.96
C MET A 22 -4.16 42.99 28.34
N THR A 23 -4.90 42.75 29.42
CA THR A 23 -4.38 42.62 30.80
C THR A 23 -5.55 42.43 31.76
N LEU A 24 -6.05 41.20 31.90
CA LEU A 24 -6.73 40.72 33.11
C LEU A 24 -6.83 39.19 33.02
N GLY A 25 -5.75 38.54 33.44
CA GLY A 25 -5.82 37.15 33.84
C GLY A 25 -6.48 37.01 35.22
N VAL A 26 -7.00 35.80 35.44
CA VAL A 26 -7.32 35.17 36.72
C VAL A 26 -8.64 35.61 37.37
N LEU A 27 -9.69 34.81 37.12
CA LEU A 27 -10.51 34.11 38.14
C LEU A 27 -11.79 33.56 37.47
N ALA A 28 -11.71 32.35 36.92
CA ALA A 28 -12.88 31.50 36.70
C ALA A 28 -12.57 30.14 37.33
N SER A 29 -13.34 29.81 38.37
CA SER A 29 -13.27 28.53 39.08
C SER A 29 -13.57 27.36 38.13
N PRO A 30 -12.99 26.17 38.37
CA PRO A 30 -13.11 25.05 37.45
C PRO A 30 -14.55 24.56 37.44
N VAL A 31 -15.20 24.62 36.28
CA VAL A 31 -16.24 23.65 35.95
C VAL A 31 -15.48 22.35 35.77
N THR A 32 -15.67 21.43 36.69
CA THR A 32 -15.25 20.03 36.56
C THR A 32 -15.99 19.42 35.38
N THR A 33 -15.43 19.58 34.19
CA THR A 33 -15.67 18.68 33.08
C THR A 33 -15.00 17.37 33.47
N ALA A 34 -15.79 16.32 33.62
CA ALA A 34 -15.27 14.99 33.84
C ALA A 34 -14.34 14.67 32.65
N THR A 35 -13.05 14.54 32.92
CA THR A 35 -12.07 13.98 32.00
C THR A 35 -12.51 12.55 31.68
N ARG A 36 -13.16 12.38 30.52
CA ARG A 36 -13.00 11.15 29.75
C ARG A 36 -11.60 11.24 29.16
N ALA A 37 -10.68 10.48 29.74
CA ALA A 37 -9.45 10.13 29.08
C ALA A 37 -9.82 9.08 28.02
N SER A 38 -9.77 9.48 26.76
CA SER A 38 -9.77 8.60 25.59
C SER A 38 -9.09 9.35 24.45
N ASP A 39 -7.84 8.98 24.18
CA ASP A 39 -7.09 8.90 22.91
C ASP A 39 -7.27 9.90 21.73
N GLU A 40 -8.08 10.95 21.82
CA GLU A 40 -8.43 11.81 20.66
C GLU A 40 -7.35 12.84 20.23
N ASN A 41 -6.10 12.76 20.74
CA ASN A 41 -5.06 13.76 20.44
C ASN A 41 -3.72 13.17 19.96
N SER A 42 -3.69 11.94 19.44
CA SER A 42 -2.45 11.25 19.07
C SER A 42 -1.87 11.70 17.72
N ALA A 43 -2.69 11.92 16.69
CA ALA A 43 -2.19 12.08 15.31
C ALA A 43 -1.41 13.38 15.07
N THR A 44 -1.88 14.52 15.58
CA THR A 44 -1.17 15.81 15.46
C THR A 44 0.05 15.88 16.36
N ALA A 45 -0.02 15.32 17.57
CA ALA A 45 1.12 15.22 18.47
C ALA A 45 2.23 14.33 17.88
N GLU A 46 1.86 13.18 17.30
CA GLU A 46 2.79 12.30 16.61
C GLU A 46 3.38 12.96 15.35
N ALA A 47 2.58 13.73 14.60
CA ALA A 47 3.09 14.49 13.46
C ALA A 47 4.07 15.60 13.87
N ILE A 48 3.82 16.30 14.99
CA ILE A 48 4.77 17.28 15.55
C ILE A 48 6.08 16.61 15.95
N GLU A 49 5.99 15.47 16.64
CA GLU A 49 7.17 14.69 17.02
C GLU A 49 7.97 14.28 15.77
N ARG A 50 7.30 13.71 14.76
CA ARG A 50 7.89 13.32 13.46
C ARG A 50 8.61 14.47 12.76
N LEU A 51 8.03 15.68 12.79
CA LEU A 51 8.65 16.87 12.19
C LEU A 51 9.87 17.36 12.96
N SER A 52 10.06 16.91 14.21
CA SER A 52 11.18 17.29 15.06
C SER A 52 12.26 16.21 15.18
N ASP A 53 12.04 15.02 14.61
CA ASP A 53 13.02 13.95 14.65
C ASP A 53 14.31 14.36 13.94
N ASP A 54 15.44 14.02 14.54
CA ASP A 54 16.71 14.03 13.81
C ASP A 54 16.68 12.93 12.72
N THR A 55 17.39 13.13 11.63
CA THR A 55 17.79 12.04 10.72
C THR A 55 18.94 11.24 11.33
N TRP A 56 19.19 10.02 10.85
CA TRP A 56 20.35 9.23 11.30
C TRP A 56 21.67 10.01 11.14
N ALA A 57 21.82 10.73 10.02
CA ALA A 57 23.00 11.56 9.76
C ALA A 57 23.19 12.67 10.81
N GLU A 58 22.11 13.35 11.21
CA GLU A 58 22.13 14.38 12.25
C GLU A 58 22.40 13.80 13.64
N TYR A 59 21.80 12.63 13.94
CA TYR A 59 22.06 11.89 15.17
C TYR A 59 23.55 11.52 15.28
N MET A 60 24.14 10.98 14.22
CA MET A 60 25.57 10.63 14.20
C MET A 60 26.50 11.84 14.18
N ALA A 61 26.10 12.96 13.60
CA ALA A 61 26.85 14.21 13.74
C ALA A 61 26.91 14.68 15.21
N ARG A 62 25.89 14.37 16.00
CA ARG A 62 25.79 14.74 17.42
C ARG A 62 26.48 13.73 18.34
N TYR A 63 26.28 12.44 18.11
CA TYR A 63 26.69 11.36 19.03
C TYR A 63 27.77 10.43 18.48
N GLY A 64 28.05 10.45 17.18
CA GLY A 64 28.99 9.52 16.54
C GLY A 64 30.45 9.63 17.01
N SER A 65 30.80 10.69 17.74
CA SER A 65 32.15 10.85 18.33
C SER A 65 32.32 10.18 19.70
N TYR A 66 31.25 9.65 20.30
CA TYR A 66 31.33 8.92 21.56
C TYR A 66 31.97 7.54 21.36
N PRO A 67 32.65 6.98 22.37
CA PRO A 67 33.23 5.65 22.25
C PRO A 67 32.13 4.60 22.08
N ASN A 68 32.42 3.57 21.28
CA ASN A 68 31.60 2.36 21.24
C ASN A 68 31.75 1.62 22.57
N TYR A 69 30.67 0.96 22.99
CA TYR A 69 30.72 0.00 24.08
C TYR A 69 31.61 -1.18 23.69
N THR A 70 32.52 -1.60 24.58
CA THR A 70 33.43 -2.75 24.36
C THR A 70 33.36 -3.78 25.50
N GLY A 71 32.27 -3.75 26.28
CA GLY A 71 32.04 -4.68 27.38
C GLY A 71 31.26 -5.92 26.93
N GLU A 72 30.98 -6.80 27.89
CA GLU A 72 30.15 -7.99 27.66
C GLU A 72 28.71 -7.59 27.26
N PRO A 73 28.03 -8.34 26.37
CA PRO A 73 26.64 -8.06 26.00
C PRO A 73 25.71 -7.96 27.21
N ILE A 74 24.84 -6.96 27.21
CA ILE A 74 23.81 -6.73 28.23
C ILE A 74 22.50 -7.33 27.70
N VAL A 75 22.10 -8.46 28.25
CA VAL A 75 20.89 -9.19 27.85
C VAL A 75 19.74 -8.87 28.80
N ILE A 76 18.64 -8.36 28.26
CA ILE A 76 17.41 -8.05 28.97
C ILE A 76 16.36 -9.08 28.57
N GLN A 77 15.74 -9.74 29.55
CA GLN A 77 14.64 -10.66 29.28
C GLN A 77 13.37 -9.86 28.99
N ALA A 78 12.64 -10.21 27.94
CA ALA A 78 11.46 -9.47 27.53
C ALA A 78 10.39 -9.42 28.64
N VAL A 79 10.29 -10.48 29.45
CA VAL A 79 9.37 -10.56 30.61
C VAL A 79 9.70 -9.62 31.76
N ASP A 80 10.89 -9.02 31.79
CA ASP A 80 11.27 -8.01 32.78
C ASP A 80 10.74 -6.60 32.41
N ALA A 81 9.83 -6.51 31.43
CA ALA A 81 9.12 -5.29 31.07
C ALA A 81 8.43 -4.65 32.29
N GLU A 82 8.34 -3.31 32.29
CA GLU A 82 7.62 -2.61 33.34
C GLU A 82 6.12 -2.98 33.31
N GLU A 83 5.62 -3.56 34.40
CA GLU A 83 4.22 -4.00 34.52
C GLU A 83 3.21 -2.87 34.20
N SER A 84 3.54 -1.63 34.56
CA SER A 84 2.72 -0.44 34.25
C SER A 84 2.70 -0.05 32.77
N SER A 85 3.64 -0.56 31.97
CA SER A 85 3.71 -0.28 30.53
C SER A 85 2.98 -1.33 29.69
N LEU A 86 2.66 -2.50 30.23
CA LEU A 86 2.09 -3.60 29.46
C LEU A 86 0.71 -3.21 28.88
N PRO A 87 0.57 -3.18 27.54
CA PRO A 87 -0.70 -2.89 26.90
C PRO A 87 -1.66 -4.08 27.05
N THR A 88 -2.95 -3.82 26.84
CA THR A 88 -3.98 -4.86 26.77
C THR A 88 -3.58 -5.90 25.72
N GLY A 89 -3.57 -7.18 26.11
CA GLY A 89 -3.20 -8.29 25.22
C GLY A 89 -1.73 -8.70 25.30
N ALA A 90 -0.88 -7.95 26.01
CA ALA A 90 0.46 -8.44 26.34
C ALA A 90 0.38 -9.56 27.40
N GLU A 91 1.03 -10.69 27.13
CA GLU A 91 1.00 -11.85 28.02
C GLU A 91 2.34 -12.59 28.04
N VAL A 92 2.66 -13.18 29.19
CA VAL A 92 3.84 -14.04 29.33
C VAL A 92 3.49 -15.45 28.87
N ILE A 93 4.16 -15.93 27.84
CA ILE A 93 4.06 -17.30 27.35
C ILE A 93 5.09 -18.15 28.08
N THR A 94 4.62 -19.24 28.69
CA THR A 94 5.47 -20.10 29.54
C THR A 94 6.54 -20.83 28.73
N GLU A 95 6.18 -21.35 27.56
CA GLU A 95 7.07 -22.06 26.65
C GLU A 95 6.59 -21.86 25.21
N LEU A 96 7.50 -21.50 24.31
CA LEU A 96 7.26 -21.38 22.87
C LEU A 96 8.51 -21.86 22.13
N ASP A 97 8.33 -22.92 21.34
CA ASP A 97 9.39 -23.52 20.51
C ASP A 97 10.73 -23.71 21.24
N GLY A 98 10.68 -24.27 22.45
CA GLY A 98 11.84 -24.57 23.29
C GLY A 98 12.40 -23.39 24.12
N ARG A 99 11.95 -22.15 23.91
CA ARG A 99 12.28 -21.01 24.78
C ARG A 99 11.20 -20.84 25.86
N THR A 100 11.58 -20.38 27.05
CA THR A 100 10.69 -20.29 28.21
C THR A 100 10.60 -18.89 28.77
N ASN A 101 9.42 -18.49 29.27
CA ASN A 101 9.14 -17.15 29.80
C ASN A 101 9.43 -16.05 28.78
N VAL A 102 8.70 -16.07 27.67
CA VAL A 102 8.79 -15.07 26.60
C VAL A 102 7.56 -14.17 26.64
N LEU A 103 7.62 -12.97 26.06
CA LEU A 103 6.55 -11.97 26.15
C LEU A 103 5.85 -11.79 24.81
N LEU A 104 4.54 -12.05 24.75
CA LEU A 104 3.70 -11.64 23.63
C LEU A 104 3.51 -10.13 23.66
N LEU A 105 3.91 -9.46 22.58
CA LEU A 105 3.66 -8.05 22.31
C LEU A 105 2.50 -7.95 21.32
N PRO A 106 1.38 -7.30 21.69
CA PRO A 106 0.23 -7.17 20.81
C PRO A 106 0.50 -6.22 19.63
N SER A 107 -0.45 -6.11 18.71
CA SER A 107 -0.37 -5.25 17.53
C SER A 107 -0.52 -3.75 17.83
N GLU A 108 -0.79 -3.37 19.09
CA GLU A 108 -0.96 -1.99 19.53
C GLU A 108 -0.30 -1.74 20.90
N GLY A 109 0.01 -0.47 21.18
CA GLY A 109 0.57 -0.05 22.47
C GLY A 109 2.09 0.01 22.48
N THR A 110 2.65 0.25 23.67
CA THR A 110 4.09 0.43 23.86
C THR A 110 4.55 -0.33 25.08
N VAL A 111 5.54 -1.20 24.94
CA VAL A 111 6.16 -1.90 26.07
C VAL A 111 7.52 -1.28 26.36
N THR A 112 7.82 -1.09 27.65
CA THR A 112 9.04 -0.42 28.10
C THR A 112 9.85 -1.29 29.04
N TRP A 113 11.16 -1.28 28.86
CA TRP A 113 12.15 -1.95 29.69
C TRP A 113 13.09 -0.93 30.32
N GLN A 114 13.35 -1.10 31.61
CA GLN A 114 14.40 -0.38 32.33
C GLN A 114 15.73 -1.11 32.14
N ILE A 115 16.75 -0.35 31.77
CA ILE A 115 18.07 -0.89 31.48
C ILE A 115 19.12 -0.09 32.26
N THR A 116 20.16 -0.77 32.73
CA THR A 116 21.31 -0.11 33.36
C THR A 116 22.55 -0.41 32.56
N VAL A 117 23.15 0.63 31.97
CA VAL A 117 24.41 0.48 31.22
C VAL A 117 25.61 0.92 32.05
N PRO A 118 26.75 0.20 31.96
CA PRO A 118 27.90 0.41 32.85
C PRO A 118 28.71 1.67 32.50
N GLU A 119 28.66 2.13 31.26
CA GLU A 119 29.40 3.27 30.75
C GLU A 119 28.59 4.03 29.70
N SER A 120 28.91 5.31 29.50
CA SER A 120 28.28 6.09 28.43
C SER A 120 28.97 5.76 27.11
N GLY A 121 28.20 5.40 26.09
CA GLY A 121 28.76 5.00 24.80
C GLY A 121 27.68 4.69 23.77
N LEU A 122 28.14 4.28 22.60
CA LEU A 122 27.30 3.81 21.51
C LEU A 122 27.13 2.28 21.60
N TYR A 123 25.88 1.82 21.56
CA TYR A 123 25.48 0.43 21.67
C TYR A 123 24.74 0.00 20.40
N ALA A 124 24.99 -1.23 19.92
CA ALA A 124 24.11 -1.91 18.98
C ALA A 124 22.99 -2.63 19.75
N ILE A 125 21.83 -2.81 19.13
CA ILE A 125 20.65 -3.43 19.72
C ILE A 125 20.21 -4.60 18.85
N ASP A 126 20.10 -5.78 19.46
CA ASP A 126 19.49 -6.96 18.85
C ASP A 126 18.19 -7.32 19.56
N LEU A 127 17.23 -7.80 18.79
CA LEU A 127 15.95 -8.31 19.26
C LEU A 127 15.82 -9.77 18.86
N SER A 128 15.60 -10.64 19.85
CA SER A 128 15.28 -12.04 19.59
C SER A 128 13.77 -12.22 19.63
N TYR A 129 13.16 -12.44 18.46
CA TYR A 129 11.71 -12.42 18.28
C TYR A 129 11.20 -13.69 17.59
N TYR A 130 9.90 -13.93 17.73
CA TYR A 130 9.18 -15.00 17.07
C TYR A 130 7.91 -14.41 16.44
N PRO A 131 7.74 -14.53 15.11
CA PRO A 131 6.52 -14.11 14.44
C PRO A 131 5.39 -15.07 14.84
N ILE A 132 4.39 -14.58 15.56
CA ILE A 132 3.20 -15.38 15.88
C ILE A 132 2.22 -15.30 14.72
N GLU A 133 1.52 -16.40 14.45
CA GLU A 133 0.53 -16.49 13.38
C GLU A 133 -0.56 -15.42 13.57
N SER A 134 -0.72 -14.56 12.55
CA SER A 134 -1.63 -13.42 12.59
C SER A 134 -2.13 -13.07 11.19
N LYS A 135 -1.47 -12.13 10.51
CA LYS A 135 -1.77 -11.71 9.13
C LYS A 135 -0.53 -11.88 8.26
N MET A 136 -0.71 -11.74 6.95
CA MET A 136 0.36 -11.92 5.97
C MET A 136 1.33 -10.73 5.85
N SER A 137 1.18 -9.69 6.68
CA SER A 137 2.07 -8.52 6.69
C SER A 137 3.27 -8.69 7.61
N ASP A 138 4.31 -7.92 7.35
CA ASP A 138 5.48 -7.83 8.23
C ASP A 138 5.16 -7.15 9.57
N ILE A 139 5.98 -7.44 10.56
CA ILE A 139 5.89 -6.87 11.89
C ILE A 139 6.59 -5.51 11.89
N GLU A 140 5.88 -4.46 12.32
CA GLU A 140 6.46 -3.10 12.37
C GLU A 140 6.49 -2.56 13.81
N ARG A 141 7.64 -2.02 14.22
CA ARG A 141 7.85 -1.40 15.53
C ARG A 141 8.52 -0.03 15.40
N THR A 142 8.13 0.89 16.29
CA THR A 142 8.91 2.10 16.57
C THR A 142 9.78 1.86 17.80
N LEU A 143 11.10 2.08 17.68
CA LEU A 143 12.02 2.07 18.81
C LEU A 143 12.08 3.45 19.47
N ARG A 144 11.98 3.47 20.79
CA ARG A 144 12.19 4.67 21.61
C ARG A 144 13.28 4.40 22.63
N ILE A 145 14.11 5.41 22.88
CA ILE A 145 15.12 5.43 23.95
C ILE A 145 14.82 6.61 24.85
N ASN A 146 14.71 6.37 26.15
CA ASN A 146 14.37 7.40 27.14
C ASN A 146 13.06 8.16 26.80
N GLY A 147 12.11 7.46 26.17
CA GLY A 147 10.80 8.00 25.77
C GLY A 147 10.78 8.73 24.42
N GLU A 148 11.93 9.00 23.82
CA GLU A 148 12.05 9.72 22.55
C GLU A 148 12.37 8.77 21.40
N VAL A 149 11.93 9.10 20.19
CA VAL A 149 12.40 8.45 18.97
C VAL A 149 13.80 9.03 18.66
N PRO A 150 14.88 8.23 18.68
CA PRO A 150 16.24 8.76 18.51
C PRO A 150 16.46 9.47 17.18
N PHE A 151 15.88 8.93 16.11
CA PHE A 151 15.90 9.49 14.76
C PHE A 151 14.81 8.84 13.90
N SER A 152 14.45 9.49 12.79
CA SER A 152 13.25 9.18 11.99
C SER A 152 13.18 7.73 11.46
N GLU A 153 14.33 7.13 11.17
CA GLU A 153 14.48 5.84 10.52
C GLU A 153 14.04 4.67 11.41
N VAL A 154 14.10 4.82 12.75
CA VAL A 154 13.66 3.77 13.70
C VAL A 154 12.18 3.83 14.06
N ARG A 155 11.40 4.67 13.37
CA ARG A 155 9.93 4.66 13.50
C ARG A 155 9.28 3.43 12.87
N ASN A 156 9.90 2.86 11.84
CA ASN A 156 9.32 1.77 11.06
C ASN A 156 10.31 0.63 10.94
N LEU A 157 10.80 0.11 12.07
CA LEU A 157 11.60 -1.10 12.07
C LEU A 157 10.73 -2.25 11.57
N VAL A 158 11.19 -2.90 10.49
CA VAL A 158 10.47 -4.00 9.83
C VAL A 158 11.16 -5.30 10.21
N MET A 159 10.42 -6.20 10.84
CA MET A 159 10.85 -7.57 11.11
C MET A 159 10.06 -8.52 10.21
N THR A 160 10.79 -9.25 9.38
CA THR A 160 10.22 -10.16 8.40
C THR A 160 9.67 -11.42 9.06
N LYS A 161 8.76 -12.10 8.35
CA LYS A 161 8.36 -13.47 8.67
C LYS A 161 9.18 -14.47 7.85
N LYS A 162 8.99 -15.76 8.10
CA LYS A 162 9.57 -16.85 7.31
C LYS A 162 8.46 -17.67 6.66
N TRP A 163 8.56 -17.83 5.34
CA TRP A 163 7.61 -18.56 4.52
C TRP A 163 8.34 -19.64 3.73
N VAL A 164 7.68 -20.78 3.53
CA VAL A 164 8.19 -21.90 2.74
C VAL A 164 7.14 -22.33 1.72
N ASP A 165 7.60 -22.86 0.59
CA ASP A 165 6.70 -23.49 -0.39
C ASP A 165 6.20 -24.83 0.16
N ASP A 166 4.92 -25.13 -0.02
CA ASP A 166 4.37 -26.47 0.21
C ASP A 166 4.85 -27.39 -0.92
N LEU A 167 5.86 -28.19 -0.59
CA LEU A 167 6.46 -29.13 -1.53
C LEU A 167 5.86 -30.54 -1.42
N SER A 168 4.72 -30.71 -0.73
CA SER A 168 4.09 -32.03 -0.54
C SER A 168 3.71 -32.73 -1.86
N GLU A 169 3.45 -31.96 -2.91
CA GLU A 169 3.14 -32.45 -4.26
C GLU A 169 4.30 -32.30 -5.26
N VAL A 170 5.48 -31.85 -4.81
CA VAL A 170 6.66 -31.64 -5.67
C VAL A 170 7.63 -32.81 -5.55
N THR A 171 8.01 -33.39 -6.69
CA THR A 171 8.99 -34.48 -6.73
C THR A 171 10.39 -33.94 -7.02
N VAL A 172 11.31 -34.11 -6.05
CA VAL A 172 12.71 -33.68 -6.19
C VAL A 172 13.62 -34.90 -6.35
N THR A 173 14.36 -34.96 -7.47
CA THR A 173 15.36 -36.01 -7.70
C THR A 173 16.74 -35.50 -7.33
N ARG A 174 17.46 -36.27 -6.51
CA ARG A 174 18.83 -35.94 -6.07
C ARG A 174 19.85 -36.95 -6.59
N ASP A 175 21.07 -36.49 -6.86
CA ASP A 175 22.21 -37.36 -7.15
C ASP A 175 22.74 -38.06 -5.87
N GLU A 176 23.78 -38.88 -6.04
CA GLU A 176 24.42 -39.60 -4.93
C GLU A 176 25.09 -38.69 -3.88
N ASN A 177 25.27 -37.41 -4.20
CA ASN A 177 25.89 -36.40 -3.35
C ASN A 177 24.86 -35.47 -2.70
N GLY A 178 23.56 -35.67 -2.98
CA GLY A 178 22.46 -34.87 -2.43
C GLY A 178 22.10 -33.63 -3.25
N ASN A 179 22.78 -33.39 -4.39
CA ASN A 179 22.47 -32.27 -5.27
C ASN A 179 21.18 -32.52 -6.03
N ILE A 180 20.37 -31.48 -6.22
CA ILE A 180 19.14 -31.55 -6.99
C ILE A 180 19.50 -31.70 -8.48
N THR A 181 18.86 -32.64 -9.14
CA THR A 181 19.08 -32.95 -10.57
C THR A 181 17.83 -32.79 -11.42
N ASN A 182 16.66 -32.79 -10.79
CA ASN A 182 15.38 -32.55 -11.44
C ASN A 182 14.33 -32.17 -10.39
N ILE A 183 13.44 -31.25 -10.74
CA ILE A 183 12.28 -30.85 -9.95
C ILE A 183 11.06 -31.01 -10.85
N GLU A 184 10.08 -31.77 -10.37
CA GLU A 184 8.80 -31.96 -11.07
C GLU A 184 7.69 -31.43 -10.16
N TYR A 185 7.11 -30.30 -10.57
CA TYR A 185 5.94 -29.71 -9.93
C TYR A 185 4.66 -30.45 -10.36
N ASP A 186 3.59 -30.31 -9.57
CA ASP A 186 2.28 -30.80 -9.96
C ASP A 186 1.80 -30.12 -11.25
N LYS A 187 0.97 -30.81 -12.03
CA LYS A 187 0.57 -30.36 -13.38
C LYS A 187 -0.92 -30.07 -13.44
N ASP A 188 -1.27 -28.95 -14.06
CA ASP A 188 -2.66 -28.68 -14.44
C ASP A 188 -3.13 -29.61 -15.58
N SER A 189 -4.42 -29.57 -15.89
CA SER A 189 -5.03 -30.34 -16.99
C SER A 189 -4.47 -30.01 -18.37
N SER A 190 -3.78 -28.87 -18.53
CA SER A 190 -3.15 -28.42 -19.77
C SER A 190 -1.66 -28.84 -19.86
N GLY A 191 -1.08 -29.36 -18.77
CA GLY A 191 0.32 -29.77 -18.66
C GLY A 191 1.27 -28.68 -18.13
N ASN A 192 0.76 -27.53 -17.71
CA ASN A 192 1.54 -26.48 -17.07
C ASN A 192 1.87 -26.84 -15.62
N ASP A 193 2.99 -26.35 -15.11
CA ASP A 193 3.29 -26.46 -13.68
C ASP A 193 2.30 -25.64 -12.86
N ARG A 194 1.76 -26.27 -11.81
CA ARG A 194 0.98 -25.62 -10.76
C ARG A 194 1.94 -25.00 -9.74
N ARG A 195 1.61 -23.79 -9.32
CA ARG A 195 2.38 -23.07 -8.31
C ARG A 195 2.20 -23.78 -6.96
N PRO A 196 3.28 -24.04 -6.20
CA PRO A 196 3.14 -24.51 -4.82
C PRO A 196 2.51 -23.41 -3.96
N SER A 197 1.66 -23.82 -3.01
CA SER A 197 1.10 -22.90 -2.02
C SER A 197 2.20 -22.44 -1.03
N LYS A 198 1.99 -21.32 -0.35
CA LYS A 198 2.92 -20.81 0.68
C LYS A 198 2.40 -21.12 2.08
N ILE A 199 3.30 -21.55 2.96
CA ILE A 199 3.00 -21.84 4.36
C ILE A 199 3.93 -20.99 5.25
N GLU A 200 3.37 -20.39 6.30
CA GLU A 200 4.17 -19.70 7.32
C GLU A 200 4.98 -20.75 8.11
N ALA A 201 6.29 -20.55 8.24
CA ALA A 201 7.19 -21.43 8.98
C ALA A 201 7.85 -20.66 10.13
N PRO A 202 7.07 -20.29 11.17
CA PRO A 202 7.55 -19.41 12.22
C PRO A 202 8.64 -20.10 13.06
N GLU A 203 9.75 -19.39 13.25
CA GLU A 203 10.90 -19.81 14.06
C GLU A 203 11.43 -18.62 14.86
N TRP A 204 12.30 -18.89 15.84
CA TRP A 204 13.03 -17.83 16.52
C TRP A 204 14.02 -17.15 15.57
N MET A 205 13.88 -15.84 15.43
CA MET A 205 14.70 -15.01 14.55
C MET A 205 15.41 -13.92 15.36
N GLU A 206 16.61 -13.55 14.92
CA GLU A 206 17.35 -12.42 15.47
C GLU A 206 17.20 -11.21 14.53
N TYR A 207 16.95 -10.04 15.11
CA TYR A 207 16.85 -8.78 14.39
C TYR A 207 17.81 -7.76 14.97
N THR A 208 18.85 -7.42 14.21
CA THR A 208 19.73 -6.30 14.52
C THR A 208 19.07 -5.00 14.07
N VAL A 209 18.91 -4.05 15.00
CA VAL A 209 18.31 -2.75 14.70
C VAL A 209 19.19 -2.02 13.67
N SER A 210 18.67 -1.89 12.47
CA SER A 210 19.34 -1.37 11.28
C SER A 210 18.35 -0.57 10.43
N ASP A 211 18.83 0.06 9.36
CA ASP A 211 17.99 0.91 8.52
C ASP A 211 16.95 0.12 7.70
N PRO A 212 15.65 0.20 8.04
CA PRO A 212 14.60 -0.48 7.27
C PRO A 212 14.39 0.18 5.90
N THR A 213 14.93 1.39 5.69
CA THR A 213 14.83 2.13 4.43
C THR A 213 16.01 1.86 3.50
N GLY A 214 16.95 0.99 3.88
CA GLY A 214 18.05 0.51 3.05
C GLY A 214 19.04 1.58 2.57
N TYR A 215 18.95 2.81 3.07
CA TYR A 215 19.87 3.89 2.72
C TYR A 215 21.23 3.73 3.41
N TYR A 216 21.22 3.12 4.60
CA TYR A 216 22.42 2.82 5.37
C TYR A 216 22.61 1.30 5.47
N ASN A 217 23.72 0.80 4.94
CA ASN A 217 23.99 -0.65 4.87
C ASN A 217 24.46 -1.27 6.20
N ASN A 218 24.56 -0.50 7.28
CA ASN A 218 25.11 -0.95 8.56
C ASN A 218 24.05 -0.86 9.67
N GLU A 219 24.26 -1.63 10.73
CA GLU A 219 23.46 -1.55 11.96
C GLU A 219 23.49 -0.13 12.56
N PHE A 220 22.42 0.24 13.25
CA PHE A 220 22.33 1.52 13.95
C PHE A 220 23.00 1.43 15.32
N TYR A 221 23.47 2.59 15.79
CA TYR A 221 24.11 2.73 17.09
C TYR A 221 23.43 3.78 17.93
N PHE A 222 23.24 3.46 19.20
CA PHE A 222 22.45 4.28 20.10
C PHE A 222 23.31 4.74 21.26
N TYR A 223 23.36 6.05 21.46
CA TYR A 223 23.99 6.67 22.60
C TYR A 223 23.15 6.42 23.85
N LEU A 224 23.77 5.80 24.85
CA LEU A 224 23.19 5.61 26.19
C LEU A 224 24.10 6.26 27.23
N GLU A 225 23.51 6.91 28.22
CA GLU A 225 24.26 7.47 29.35
C GLU A 225 24.51 6.39 30.41
N ALA A 226 25.69 6.39 31.04
CA ALA A 226 26.00 5.48 32.15
C ALA A 226 24.94 5.58 33.26
N GLY A 227 24.36 4.44 33.66
CA GLY A 227 23.26 4.36 34.62
C GLY A 227 21.94 3.91 33.98
N GLU A 228 20.84 4.38 34.55
CA GLU A 228 19.48 3.99 34.15
C GLU A 228 19.07 4.66 32.84
N ASN A 229 18.58 3.86 31.89
CA ASN A 229 17.94 4.30 30.66
C ASN A 229 16.68 3.46 30.43
N THR A 230 15.83 3.85 29.50
CA THR A 230 14.70 3.03 29.04
C THR A 230 14.79 2.74 27.55
N ILE A 231 14.36 1.53 27.18
CA ILE A 231 14.08 1.14 25.79
C ILE A 231 12.60 0.82 25.71
N SER A 232 11.92 1.30 24.68
CA SER A 232 10.53 0.95 24.41
C SER A 232 10.33 0.52 22.97
N LEU A 233 9.49 -0.49 22.78
CA LEU A 233 8.99 -0.91 21.48
C LEU A 233 7.51 -0.56 21.39
N GLN A 234 7.16 0.32 20.46
CA GLN A 234 5.79 0.72 20.15
C GLN A 234 5.30 -0.03 18.92
N ALA A 235 4.17 -0.73 19.04
CA ALA A 235 3.59 -1.51 17.95
C ALA A 235 2.96 -0.61 16.87
N GLN A 236 3.27 -0.91 15.60
CA GLN A 236 2.69 -0.25 14.42
C GLN A 236 1.83 -1.23 13.60
N LYS A 237 2.33 -2.47 13.42
CA LYS A 237 1.66 -3.59 12.74
C LYS A 237 2.04 -4.93 13.35
N GLU A 238 1.09 -5.86 13.32
CA GLU A 238 1.22 -7.27 13.73
C GLU A 238 1.70 -7.52 15.18
N PRO A 239 1.18 -8.55 15.86
CA PRO A 239 1.78 -9.02 17.11
C PRO A 239 3.12 -9.72 16.88
N MET A 240 3.94 -9.82 17.93
CA MET A 240 5.16 -10.62 17.94
C MET A 240 5.45 -11.14 19.33
N VAL A 241 6.15 -12.26 19.45
CA VAL A 241 6.68 -12.71 20.74
C VAL A 241 8.14 -12.28 20.83
N LEU A 242 8.56 -11.70 21.94
CA LEU A 242 9.93 -11.27 22.20
C LEU A 242 10.53 -12.12 23.33
N ASP A 243 11.75 -12.59 23.13
CA ASP A 243 12.53 -13.29 24.16
C ASP A 243 13.52 -12.34 24.84
N THR A 244 14.40 -11.70 24.06
CA THR A 244 15.43 -10.83 24.62
C THR A 244 15.67 -9.56 23.82
N ILE A 245 16.13 -8.54 24.52
CA ILE A 245 16.76 -7.33 23.97
C ILE A 245 18.22 -7.37 24.39
N THR A 246 19.14 -7.34 23.44
CA THR A 246 20.58 -7.41 23.72
C THR A 246 21.27 -6.12 23.31
N LEU A 247 21.98 -5.50 24.24
CA LEU A 247 22.87 -4.37 23.95
C LEU A 247 24.29 -4.90 23.85
N ARG A 248 24.94 -4.69 22.71
CA ARG A 248 26.29 -5.23 22.46
C ARG A 248 27.23 -4.20 21.84
N GLU A 249 28.50 -4.59 21.77
CA GLU A 249 29.49 -3.91 20.96
C GLU A 249 29.06 -3.93 19.49
N ARG A 250 29.39 -2.84 18.80
CA ARG A 250 29.26 -2.72 17.34
C ARG A 250 30.03 -3.86 16.67
N GLU A 251 29.37 -4.53 15.73
CA GLU A 251 30.06 -5.42 14.81
C GLU A 251 30.68 -4.60 13.67
N THR A 252 31.95 -4.83 13.39
CA THR A 252 32.62 -4.29 12.20
C THR A 252 32.98 -5.46 11.33
N ASN A 253 32.28 -5.59 10.20
CA ASN A 253 32.63 -6.56 9.17
C ASN A 253 34.08 -6.33 8.74
N ILE A 254 34.82 -7.42 8.57
CA ILE A 254 36.12 -7.38 7.92
C ILE A 254 35.94 -7.00 6.44
N THR A 255 36.97 -6.41 5.85
CA THR A 255 37.00 -6.18 4.40
C THR A 255 37.22 -7.50 3.65
N TYR A 256 36.82 -7.59 2.39
CA TYR A 256 37.06 -8.76 1.56
C TYR A 256 38.57 -9.06 1.43
N ALA A 257 39.40 -8.02 1.39
CA ALA A 257 40.85 -8.17 1.40
C ALA A 257 41.37 -8.84 2.70
N GLU A 258 40.78 -8.52 3.85
CA GLU A 258 41.09 -9.18 5.12
C GLU A 258 40.55 -10.60 5.17
N TYR A 259 39.34 -10.85 4.68
CA TYR A 259 38.75 -12.19 4.52
C TYR A 259 39.64 -13.09 3.66
N GLN A 260 40.11 -12.58 2.51
CA GLN A 260 41.03 -13.31 1.64
C GLN A 260 42.35 -13.61 2.36
N ALA A 261 42.93 -12.63 3.06
CA ALA A 261 44.15 -12.83 3.83
C ALA A 261 43.98 -13.87 4.95
N MET A 262 42.80 -13.91 5.60
CA MET A 262 42.45 -14.92 6.60
C MET A 262 42.36 -16.32 5.98
N ASN A 263 41.73 -16.45 4.82
CA ASN A 263 41.64 -17.72 4.10
C ASN A 263 43.02 -18.23 3.65
N GLU A 264 43.87 -17.34 3.14
CA GLU A 264 45.25 -17.65 2.78
C GLU A 264 46.07 -18.08 4.01
N ALA A 265 45.91 -17.39 5.14
CA ALA A 265 46.59 -17.72 6.39
C ALA A 265 46.11 -19.06 6.99
N ALA A 266 44.82 -19.39 6.83
CA ALA A 266 44.25 -20.69 7.20
C ALA A 266 44.68 -21.82 6.26
N GLY A 267 45.28 -21.49 5.11
CA GLY A 267 45.74 -22.46 4.11
C GLY A 267 44.60 -23.07 3.30
N TYR A 268 43.46 -22.38 3.20
CA TYR A 268 42.34 -22.81 2.37
C TYR A 268 42.73 -22.74 0.89
N THR A 269 42.30 -23.75 0.13
CA THR A 269 42.60 -23.89 -1.29
C THR A 269 41.33 -23.84 -2.12
N LYS A 270 41.48 -23.63 -3.43
CA LYS A 270 40.37 -23.76 -4.39
C LYS A 270 39.68 -25.11 -4.26
N ALA A 271 38.36 -25.10 -4.45
CA ALA A 271 37.58 -26.32 -4.55
C ALA A 271 38.07 -27.21 -5.72
N PRO A 272 37.78 -28.52 -5.71
CA PRO A 272 38.20 -29.42 -6.78
C PRO A 272 37.63 -29.03 -8.16
N ASP A 273 38.50 -28.90 -9.17
CA ASP A 273 38.15 -28.50 -10.56
C ASP A 273 37.03 -29.34 -11.22
N ASP A 274 36.74 -30.52 -10.69
CA ASP A 274 35.75 -31.47 -11.21
C ASP A 274 34.38 -31.41 -10.51
N PHE A 275 34.17 -30.45 -9.61
CA PHE A 275 32.97 -30.36 -8.80
C PHE A 275 32.28 -29.00 -8.92
N SER A 276 31.01 -28.99 -9.31
CA SER A 276 30.14 -27.82 -9.35
C SER A 276 28.75 -28.18 -8.86
N ILE A 277 28.07 -27.25 -8.20
CA ILE A 277 26.66 -27.37 -7.84
C ILE A 277 25.85 -26.50 -8.80
N PHE A 278 24.85 -27.11 -9.43
CA PHE A 278 23.82 -26.41 -10.18
C PHE A 278 22.56 -26.39 -9.32
N LEU A 279 22.01 -25.22 -9.08
CA LEU A 279 20.85 -25.02 -8.21
C LEU A 279 19.82 -24.15 -8.94
N GLU A 280 18.66 -24.72 -9.21
CA GLU A 280 17.51 -24.00 -9.73
C GLU A 280 17.05 -22.94 -8.73
N ALA A 281 16.95 -21.68 -9.15
CA ALA A 281 16.70 -20.56 -8.24
C ALA A 281 15.26 -20.55 -7.73
N GLU A 282 14.30 -21.08 -8.51
CA GLU A 282 12.92 -21.29 -8.08
C GLU A 282 12.77 -22.22 -6.88
N TYR A 283 13.78 -23.07 -6.61
CA TYR A 283 13.78 -23.97 -5.48
C TYR A 283 14.38 -23.31 -4.24
N SER A 284 13.67 -22.32 -3.72
CA SER A 284 14.04 -21.63 -2.49
C SER A 284 13.79 -22.49 -1.25
N SER A 285 14.61 -22.33 -0.23
CA SER A 285 14.44 -22.98 1.09
C SER A 285 13.53 -22.16 2.00
N ALA A 286 13.56 -20.83 1.89
CA ALA A 286 12.63 -19.94 2.56
C ALA A 286 12.59 -18.56 1.88
N THR A 287 11.51 -17.82 2.13
CA THR A 287 11.33 -16.43 1.71
C THR A 287 10.81 -15.57 2.85
N SER A 288 11.07 -14.26 2.78
CA SER A 288 10.65 -13.29 3.81
C SER A 288 9.16 -12.97 3.80
N THR A 289 8.48 -13.22 2.68
CA THR A 289 7.05 -12.93 2.45
C THR A 289 6.41 -14.02 1.60
N SER A 290 5.09 -14.18 1.75
CA SER A 290 4.26 -15.09 0.95
C SER A 290 4.13 -14.64 -0.52
N THR A 291 4.42 -13.38 -0.85
CA THR A 291 4.33 -12.86 -2.22
C THR A 291 5.55 -13.18 -3.08
N ILE A 292 6.57 -13.86 -2.53
CA ILE A 292 7.74 -14.35 -3.27
C ILE A 292 7.60 -15.84 -3.48
N TYR A 293 7.15 -16.21 -4.67
CA TYR A 293 6.92 -17.60 -5.07
C TYR A 293 7.59 -17.86 -6.43
N PRO A 294 7.84 -19.13 -6.74
CA PRO A 294 8.42 -19.51 -8.02
C PRO A 294 7.45 -19.24 -9.19
N GLN A 295 8.00 -18.83 -10.33
CA GLN A 295 7.27 -18.37 -11.52
C GLN A 295 7.77 -19.06 -12.79
N ASN A 296 7.03 -18.88 -13.88
CA ASN A 296 7.45 -19.31 -15.21
C ASN A 296 7.85 -18.10 -16.07
N ASP A 297 8.92 -18.27 -16.86
CA ASP A 297 9.36 -17.33 -17.88
C ASP A 297 9.67 -18.06 -19.19
N LYS A 298 9.06 -17.60 -20.28
CA LYS A 298 9.28 -18.10 -21.66
C LYS A 298 10.09 -17.13 -22.51
N SER A 299 10.72 -16.12 -21.91
CA SER A 299 11.44 -15.07 -22.67
C SER A 299 12.73 -15.58 -23.31
N SER A 300 13.31 -16.67 -22.80
CA SER A 300 14.52 -17.28 -23.35
C SER A 300 14.39 -18.80 -23.53
N ALA A 301 15.02 -19.31 -24.60
CA ALA A 301 15.03 -20.72 -24.95
C ALA A 301 15.90 -21.60 -24.03
N ILE A 302 16.67 -21.00 -23.11
CA ILE A 302 17.63 -21.69 -22.26
C ILE A 302 17.40 -21.47 -20.75
N ASN A 303 16.23 -20.94 -20.37
CA ASN A 303 15.81 -21.01 -18.95
C ASN A 303 15.74 -22.48 -18.52
N SER A 304 15.88 -22.74 -17.23
CA SER A 304 15.91 -24.09 -16.70
C SER A 304 14.84 -24.28 -15.63
N PRO A 305 13.89 -25.21 -15.81
CA PRO A 305 13.55 -25.92 -17.05
C PRO A 305 12.86 -25.02 -18.13
N GLN A 306 12.74 -25.50 -19.38
CA GLN A 306 12.02 -24.74 -20.43
C GLN A 306 11.23 -25.64 -21.38
N SER A 307 10.02 -25.17 -21.75
CA SER A 307 9.14 -25.78 -22.75
C SER A 307 8.55 -24.70 -23.68
N ALA A 308 8.45 -25.02 -24.97
CA ALA A 308 7.78 -24.14 -25.94
C ALA A 308 6.25 -24.31 -25.95
N LYS A 309 5.75 -25.36 -25.30
CA LYS A 309 4.34 -25.70 -25.17
C LYS A 309 3.87 -25.31 -23.78
N ASP A 310 4.27 -26.10 -22.79
CA ASP A 310 3.82 -25.98 -21.41
C ASP A 310 4.51 -24.80 -20.71
N SER A 311 3.81 -24.16 -19.76
CA SER A 311 4.39 -23.15 -18.88
C SER A 311 5.04 -23.86 -17.70
N LEU A 312 6.37 -23.89 -17.67
CA LEU A 312 7.16 -24.54 -16.63
C LEU A 312 7.69 -23.51 -15.65
N ILE A 313 7.60 -23.81 -14.35
CA ILE A 313 8.24 -23.01 -13.32
C ILE A 313 9.75 -23.14 -13.50
N ASN A 314 10.46 -22.01 -13.58
CA ASN A 314 11.88 -21.95 -13.92
C ASN A 314 12.61 -20.68 -13.48
N VAL A 315 11.93 -19.80 -12.73
CA VAL A 315 12.52 -18.57 -12.24
C VAL A 315 11.91 -18.18 -10.89
N ILE A 316 12.62 -17.33 -10.14
CA ILE A 316 12.08 -16.64 -8.97
C ILE A 316 12.49 -15.17 -8.98
N GLY A 317 11.64 -14.34 -8.38
CA GLY A 317 11.85 -12.89 -8.28
C GLY A 317 10.77 -12.11 -9.03
N GLY A 318 11.10 -10.89 -9.45
CA GLY A 318 10.16 -9.99 -10.12
C GLY A 318 10.83 -9.16 -11.21
N ASN A 319 10.04 -8.77 -12.22
CA ASN A 319 10.45 -7.88 -13.30
C ASN A 319 9.86 -6.48 -13.11
N SER A 320 9.91 -5.62 -14.14
CA SER A 320 9.33 -4.27 -14.10
C SER A 320 7.81 -4.22 -14.02
N ASN A 321 7.11 -5.34 -14.17
CA ASN A 321 5.64 -5.45 -14.12
C ASN A 321 5.14 -6.25 -12.89
N SER A 322 6.04 -6.67 -12.00
CA SER A 322 5.71 -7.39 -10.75
C SER A 322 6.60 -6.90 -9.63
N TYR A 323 6.02 -6.61 -8.46
CA TYR A 323 6.76 -6.13 -7.29
C TYR A 323 7.28 -7.27 -6.41
N THR A 324 7.28 -8.51 -6.93
CA THR A 324 7.83 -9.66 -6.23
C THR A 324 9.35 -9.52 -6.06
N TRP A 325 9.84 -9.65 -4.83
CA TRP A 325 11.27 -9.57 -4.48
C TRP A 325 12.00 -8.30 -5.01
N SER A 326 11.33 -7.16 -4.90
CA SER A 326 11.85 -5.85 -5.32
C SER A 326 11.87 -4.81 -4.19
N THR A 327 11.26 -5.12 -3.04
CA THR A 327 11.14 -4.21 -1.89
C THR A 327 12.26 -4.48 -0.89
N LEU A 328 12.80 -3.43 -0.28
CA LEU A 328 13.87 -3.50 0.72
C LEU A 328 13.57 -4.46 1.86
N GLY A 329 14.59 -5.15 2.34
CA GLY A 329 14.48 -6.14 3.41
C GLY A 329 13.84 -7.46 2.97
N GLN A 330 13.23 -7.54 1.78
CA GLN A 330 12.77 -8.81 1.26
C GLN A 330 13.98 -9.71 0.96
N TRP A 331 13.87 -10.98 1.29
CA TRP A 331 14.96 -11.93 1.08
C TRP A 331 14.45 -13.28 0.59
N ILE A 332 15.33 -13.95 -0.15
CA ILE A 332 15.20 -15.36 -0.54
C ILE A 332 16.42 -16.09 -0.02
N GLU A 333 16.19 -17.28 0.54
CA GLU A 333 17.23 -18.16 1.07
C GLU A 333 17.25 -19.49 0.33
N TRP A 334 18.45 -20.00 0.10
CA TRP A 334 18.71 -21.29 -0.51
C TRP A 334 19.70 -22.09 0.32
N THR A 335 19.43 -23.39 0.44
CA THR A 335 20.32 -24.34 1.11
C THR A 335 21.12 -25.14 0.09
N ILE A 336 22.43 -25.27 0.32
CA ILE A 336 23.34 -26.08 -0.48
C ILE A 336 24.09 -27.08 0.39
N GLN A 337 24.54 -28.18 -0.22
CA GLN A 337 25.32 -29.21 0.47
C GLN A 337 26.69 -29.34 -0.18
N ILE A 338 27.75 -29.18 0.61
CA ILE A 338 29.13 -29.47 0.19
C ILE A 338 29.50 -30.89 0.67
N PRO A 339 29.77 -31.84 -0.26
CA PRO A 339 30.11 -33.20 0.11
C PRO A 339 31.48 -33.33 0.79
N GLU A 340 31.70 -34.47 1.45
CA GLU A 340 33.00 -34.84 2.03
C GLU A 340 34.10 -34.80 0.95
N GLY A 341 35.24 -34.18 1.27
CA GLY A 341 36.38 -34.01 0.38
C GLY A 341 36.21 -32.93 -0.70
N LYS A 342 35.12 -32.14 -0.67
CA LYS A 342 34.87 -31.06 -1.63
C LYS A 342 35.05 -29.65 -1.07
N ALA A 343 35.28 -29.46 0.23
CA ALA A 343 35.53 -28.14 0.80
C ALA A 343 36.63 -27.34 0.08
N GLY A 344 36.43 -26.03 -0.06
CA GLY A 344 37.38 -25.16 -0.75
C GLY A 344 36.81 -23.78 -1.06
N LEU A 345 37.58 -22.98 -1.80
CA LEU A 345 37.17 -21.68 -2.32
C LEU A 345 36.35 -21.83 -3.61
N TYR A 346 35.16 -21.25 -3.61
CA TYR A 346 34.19 -21.26 -4.69
C TYR A 346 33.85 -19.84 -5.16
N THR A 347 33.51 -19.71 -6.43
CA THR A 347 32.74 -18.57 -6.95
C THR A 347 31.28 -18.97 -7.05
N ILE A 348 30.38 -18.07 -6.66
CA ILE A 348 28.93 -18.23 -6.84
C ILE A 348 28.53 -17.41 -8.07
N ASN A 349 28.05 -18.09 -9.09
CA ASN A 349 27.61 -17.48 -10.34
C ASN A 349 26.11 -17.63 -10.47
N THR A 350 25.45 -16.67 -11.11
CA THR A 350 24.01 -16.78 -11.38
C THR A 350 23.66 -16.29 -12.78
N ARG A 351 22.60 -16.87 -13.33
CA ARG A 351 21.90 -16.36 -14.50
C ARG A 351 20.70 -15.53 -14.03
N TYR A 352 20.67 -14.27 -14.43
CA TYR A 352 19.71 -13.30 -13.93
C TYR A 352 19.17 -12.40 -15.04
N LEU A 353 18.01 -11.80 -14.77
CA LEU A 353 17.41 -10.76 -15.60
C LEU A 353 17.15 -9.53 -14.74
N GLN A 354 17.86 -8.44 -15.06
CA GLN A 354 17.63 -7.11 -14.51
C GLN A 354 17.18 -6.21 -15.66
N SER A 355 15.91 -5.83 -15.65
CA SER A 355 15.28 -5.06 -16.74
C SER A 355 14.63 -3.75 -16.29
N ALA A 356 14.66 -3.45 -14.99
CA ALA A 356 13.93 -2.32 -14.40
C ALA A 356 14.71 -0.99 -14.45
N SER A 357 16.04 -1.04 -14.35
CA SER A 357 16.85 0.16 -14.08
C SER A 357 17.88 0.40 -15.19
N GLU A 358 17.43 0.94 -16.32
CA GLU A 358 18.30 1.19 -17.49
C GLU A 358 19.52 2.05 -17.10
N GLY A 359 20.72 1.49 -17.34
CA GLY A 359 21.99 2.16 -17.05
C GLY A 359 22.39 2.19 -15.58
N LEU A 360 21.70 1.44 -14.72
CA LEU A 360 22.01 1.26 -13.30
C LEU A 360 22.21 -0.24 -12.96
N PHE A 361 22.51 -0.53 -11.70
CA PHE A 361 22.45 -1.87 -11.12
C PHE A 361 21.33 -1.94 -10.08
N VAL A 362 20.94 -3.17 -9.73
CA VAL A 362 20.23 -3.44 -8.48
C VAL A 362 21.17 -4.14 -7.50
N SER A 363 20.92 -3.97 -6.21
CA SER A 363 21.81 -4.51 -5.18
C SER A 363 21.19 -5.59 -4.32
N ARG A 364 22.02 -6.50 -3.81
CA ARG A 364 21.66 -7.46 -2.76
C ARG A 364 22.73 -7.49 -1.67
N ARG A 365 22.29 -7.61 -0.42
CA ARG A 365 23.13 -8.04 0.69
C ARG A 365 23.17 -9.57 0.71
N LEU A 366 24.36 -10.13 0.76
CA LEU A 366 24.59 -11.57 0.89
C LEU A 366 24.80 -11.95 2.36
N TYR A 367 24.01 -12.89 2.84
CA TYR A 367 24.33 -13.66 4.03
C TYR A 367 24.77 -15.06 3.62
N LEU A 368 25.87 -15.52 4.22
CA LEU A 368 26.36 -16.88 4.14
C LEU A 368 26.31 -17.47 5.54
N ASP A 369 25.52 -18.53 5.73
CA ASP A 369 25.30 -19.17 7.04
C ASP A 369 24.75 -18.21 8.11
N GLY A 370 23.87 -17.30 7.69
CA GLY A 370 23.23 -16.30 8.56
C GLY A 370 24.04 -15.03 8.79
N GLU A 371 25.29 -14.97 8.34
CA GLU A 371 26.20 -13.83 8.59
C GLU A 371 26.61 -13.13 7.30
N VAL A 372 26.85 -11.82 7.37
CA VAL A 372 27.47 -11.09 6.27
C VAL A 372 28.98 -11.37 6.30
N PRO A 373 29.55 -12.07 5.30
CA PRO A 373 30.92 -12.61 5.42
C PRO A 373 32.02 -11.54 5.44
N PHE A 374 31.77 -10.38 4.82
CA PHE A 374 32.66 -9.22 4.74
C PHE A 374 31.88 -7.98 4.29
N GLU A 375 32.41 -6.78 4.51
CA GLU A 375 31.68 -5.51 4.30
C GLU A 375 31.17 -5.35 2.86
N GLU A 376 31.97 -5.71 1.87
CA GLU A 376 31.63 -5.61 0.45
C GLU A 376 30.46 -6.54 0.05
N ALA A 377 30.19 -7.61 0.82
CA ALA A 377 29.05 -8.50 0.61
C ALA A 377 27.69 -7.82 0.91
N ASN A 378 27.69 -6.63 1.53
CA ASN A 378 26.51 -5.78 1.62
C ASN A 378 26.13 -5.15 0.27
N ASN A 379 26.97 -5.22 -0.76
CA ASN A 379 26.78 -4.44 -1.98
C ASN A 379 26.91 -5.30 -3.24
N LEU A 380 26.32 -6.51 -3.27
CA LEU A 380 26.36 -7.29 -4.52
C LEU A 380 25.64 -6.51 -5.62
N GLU A 381 26.27 -6.32 -6.78
CA GLU A 381 25.74 -5.53 -7.89
C GLU A 381 25.31 -6.41 -9.06
N PHE A 382 24.06 -6.25 -9.51
CA PHE A 382 23.50 -6.89 -10.70
C PHE A 382 23.23 -5.82 -11.74
N LEU A 383 24.09 -5.76 -12.75
CA LEU A 383 24.05 -4.72 -13.79
C LEU A 383 22.88 -4.92 -14.76
N TYR A 384 22.33 -3.81 -15.24
CA TYR A 384 21.33 -3.82 -16.29
C TYR A 384 21.84 -4.49 -17.57
N ALA A 385 20.99 -5.37 -18.12
CA ALA A 385 21.17 -5.95 -19.44
C ALA A 385 19.84 -5.91 -20.21
N SER A 386 19.89 -5.78 -21.53
CA SER A 386 18.69 -5.76 -22.38
C SER A 386 17.95 -7.11 -22.46
N GLY A 387 18.45 -8.13 -21.75
CA GLY A 387 17.96 -9.50 -21.72
C GLY A 387 18.67 -10.24 -20.59
N TRP A 388 18.66 -11.57 -20.63
CA TRP A 388 19.34 -12.38 -19.62
C TRP A 388 20.85 -12.13 -19.60
N ALA A 389 21.42 -12.10 -18.40
CA ALA A 389 22.83 -11.93 -18.12
C ALA A 389 23.33 -13.08 -17.24
N THR A 390 24.64 -13.31 -17.24
CA THR A 390 25.31 -14.17 -16.27
C THR A 390 26.42 -13.39 -15.59
N GLY A 391 26.56 -13.58 -14.28
CA GLY A 391 27.56 -12.88 -13.48
C GLY A 391 27.97 -13.65 -12.25
N THR A 392 29.20 -13.40 -11.81
CA THR A 392 29.73 -13.82 -10.51
C THR A 392 29.25 -12.82 -9.45
N PHE A 393 29.07 -13.26 -8.20
CA PHE A 393 28.87 -12.32 -7.10
C PHE A 393 30.04 -11.32 -7.00
N THR A 394 29.72 -10.04 -7.07
CA THR A 394 30.66 -8.91 -7.16
C THR A 394 30.04 -7.65 -6.60
N ASP A 395 30.87 -6.72 -6.14
CA ASP A 395 30.50 -5.33 -5.82
C ASP A 395 30.66 -4.36 -7.01
N GLY A 396 30.77 -4.88 -8.24
CA GLY A 396 31.01 -4.09 -9.45
C GLY A 396 32.49 -3.86 -9.77
N GLU A 397 33.39 -4.02 -8.80
CA GLU A 397 34.84 -3.89 -8.97
C GLU A 397 35.59 -5.23 -8.80
N THR A 398 35.18 -6.03 -7.82
CA THR A 398 35.86 -7.25 -7.37
C THR A 398 34.94 -8.46 -7.42
N GLU A 399 35.38 -9.56 -8.02
CA GLU A 399 34.69 -10.85 -7.95
C GLU A 399 35.06 -11.58 -6.65
N PHE A 400 34.06 -12.14 -5.96
CA PHE A 400 34.25 -12.75 -4.65
C PHE A 400 34.44 -14.28 -4.72
N GLU A 401 35.41 -14.78 -3.95
CA GLU A 401 35.64 -16.19 -3.67
C GLU A 401 35.21 -16.48 -2.21
N PHE A 402 34.38 -17.49 -2.01
CA PHE A 402 33.86 -17.89 -0.70
C PHE A 402 34.41 -19.25 -0.29
N TYR A 403 34.93 -19.36 0.92
CA TYR A 403 35.31 -20.66 1.48
C TYR A 403 34.06 -21.38 1.99
N LEU A 404 33.75 -22.55 1.43
CA LEU A 404 32.66 -23.41 1.87
C LEU A 404 33.24 -24.69 2.45
N SER A 405 32.87 -24.98 3.71
CA SER A 405 33.29 -26.19 4.41
C SER A 405 32.46 -27.41 3.99
N GLU A 406 32.80 -28.60 4.47
CA GLU A 406 31.95 -29.78 4.25
C GLU A 406 30.71 -29.66 5.14
N GLY A 407 29.52 -29.84 4.56
CA GLY A 407 28.27 -29.69 5.30
C GLY A 407 27.20 -28.91 4.53
N GLU A 408 26.14 -28.62 5.27
CA GLU A 408 25.06 -27.75 4.81
C GLU A 408 25.50 -26.29 4.94
N HIS A 409 25.19 -25.48 3.93
CA HIS A 409 25.41 -24.04 3.93
C HIS A 409 24.16 -23.33 3.42
N THR A 410 23.93 -22.11 3.89
CA THR A 410 22.81 -21.27 3.43
C THR A 410 23.32 -20.02 2.73
N ILE A 411 22.69 -19.70 1.59
CA ILE A 411 22.91 -18.47 0.84
C ILE A 411 21.60 -17.69 0.91
N ARG A 412 21.63 -16.49 1.48
CA ARG A 412 20.47 -15.59 1.50
C ARG A 412 20.82 -14.29 0.80
N LEU A 413 19.95 -13.86 -0.12
CA LEU A 413 20.06 -12.57 -0.80
C LEU A 413 18.91 -11.67 -0.35
N GLU A 414 19.26 -10.58 0.32
CA GLU A 414 18.33 -9.56 0.81
C GLU A 414 18.38 -8.32 -0.09
N VAL A 415 17.21 -7.75 -0.40
CA VAL A 415 17.09 -6.55 -1.20
C VAL A 415 17.56 -5.33 -0.41
N ASN A 416 18.53 -4.59 -0.96
CA ASN A 416 19.01 -3.32 -0.42
C ASN A 416 19.42 -2.36 -1.55
N PHE A 417 19.88 -1.14 -1.20
CA PHE A 417 20.36 -0.18 -2.20
C PHE A 417 21.87 -0.24 -2.46
N GLY A 418 22.62 -0.99 -1.67
CA GLY A 418 24.07 -1.07 -1.77
C GLY A 418 24.71 0.33 -1.80
N ASN A 419 25.59 0.56 -2.77
CA ASN A 419 26.30 1.85 -2.93
C ASN A 419 25.38 3.03 -3.35
N LEU A 420 24.16 2.76 -3.83
CA LEU A 420 23.20 3.83 -4.18
C LEU A 420 22.48 4.42 -2.96
N GLY A 421 22.46 3.71 -1.82
CA GLY A 421 21.62 4.07 -0.67
C GLY A 421 21.87 5.49 -0.16
N SER A 422 23.13 5.85 0.04
CA SER A 422 23.52 7.19 0.53
C SER A 422 23.13 8.31 -0.44
N LEU A 423 23.30 8.10 -1.75
CA LEU A 423 22.95 9.07 -2.79
C LEU A 423 21.44 9.27 -2.89
N ILE A 424 20.66 8.20 -2.77
CA ILE A 424 19.19 8.27 -2.76
C ILE A 424 18.71 9.01 -1.50
N SER A 425 19.31 8.74 -0.34
CA SER A 425 19.00 9.45 0.90
C SER A 425 19.28 10.95 0.79
N ASP A 426 20.46 11.33 0.31
CA ASP A 426 20.84 12.73 0.09
C ASP A 426 19.91 13.44 -0.89
N LEU A 427 19.51 12.75 -1.96
CA LEU A 427 18.56 13.27 -2.93
C LEU A 427 17.17 13.46 -2.32
N ARG A 428 16.71 12.51 -1.49
CA ARG A 428 15.42 12.58 -0.80
C ARG A 428 15.39 13.74 0.18
N ASP A 429 16.44 13.94 0.98
CA ASP A 429 16.58 15.11 1.85
C ASP A 429 16.50 16.42 1.05
N CYS A 430 17.19 16.48 -0.09
CA CYS A 430 17.08 17.64 -0.97
C CYS A 430 15.63 17.87 -1.44
N VAL A 431 14.93 16.82 -1.89
CA VAL A 431 13.52 16.93 -2.34
C VAL A 431 12.61 17.39 -1.21
N THR A 432 12.76 16.85 0.00
CA THR A 432 11.99 17.24 1.18
C THR A 432 12.16 18.73 1.49
N ARG A 433 13.41 19.21 1.52
CA ARG A 433 13.73 20.62 1.79
C ARG A 433 13.25 21.55 0.67
N ILE A 434 13.39 21.14 -0.59
CA ILE A 434 12.83 21.86 -1.74
C ILE A 434 11.31 21.97 -1.61
N ASN A 435 10.63 20.89 -1.19
CA ASN A 435 9.18 20.89 -0.98
C ASN A 435 8.76 21.83 0.15
N ALA A 436 9.50 21.86 1.27
CA ALA A 436 9.26 22.80 2.37
C ALA A 436 9.34 24.26 1.88
N ILE A 437 10.35 24.60 1.09
CA ILE A 437 10.50 25.93 0.49
C ILE A 437 9.36 26.23 -0.50
N TYR A 438 8.99 25.24 -1.33
CA TYR A 438 7.86 25.34 -2.26
C TYR A 438 6.55 25.68 -1.52
N ILE A 439 6.28 25.04 -0.39
CA ILE A 439 5.11 25.32 0.46
C ILE A 439 5.14 26.77 0.98
N LYS A 440 6.28 27.28 1.44
CA LYS A 440 6.38 28.68 1.89
C LYS A 440 6.08 29.68 0.76
N ILE A 441 6.55 29.40 -0.46
CA ILE A 441 6.22 30.21 -1.64
C ILE A 441 4.72 30.14 -1.95
N LEU A 442 4.13 28.93 -1.93
CA LEU A 442 2.70 28.70 -2.11
C LEU A 442 1.87 29.53 -1.12
N GLN A 443 2.24 29.51 0.17
CA GLN A 443 1.55 30.27 1.22
C GLN A 443 1.57 31.79 0.97
N ILE A 444 2.60 32.29 0.27
CA ILE A 444 2.77 33.72 -0.04
C ILE A 444 1.99 34.14 -1.29
N SER A 445 2.03 33.33 -2.35
CA SER A 445 1.61 33.76 -3.69
C SER A 445 0.50 32.93 -4.33
N GLY A 446 0.06 31.86 -3.67
CA GLY A 446 -0.89 30.89 -4.22
C GLY A 446 -0.29 29.98 -5.28
N ALA A 447 -1.10 29.05 -5.79
CA ALA A 447 -0.66 27.97 -6.69
C ALA A 447 -0.30 28.43 -8.11
N SER A 448 -0.63 29.67 -8.48
CA SER A 448 -0.38 30.25 -9.80
C SER A 448 0.06 31.71 -9.67
N PRO A 449 1.29 31.96 -9.18
CA PRO A 449 1.79 33.31 -8.97
C PRO A 449 1.91 34.09 -10.27
N ASP A 450 1.56 35.38 -10.24
CA ASP A 450 1.73 36.28 -11.38
C ASP A 450 3.20 36.72 -11.48
N PRO A 451 3.92 36.41 -12.58
CA PRO A 451 5.33 36.78 -12.75
C PRO A 451 5.57 38.30 -12.91
N TYR A 452 4.53 39.12 -12.90
CA TYR A 452 4.62 40.58 -12.92
C TYR A 452 4.36 41.22 -11.54
N MET A 453 3.96 40.45 -10.55
CA MET A 453 3.74 40.90 -9.17
C MET A 453 5.02 40.79 -8.33
N ASP A 454 5.23 41.73 -7.41
CA ASP A 454 6.29 41.68 -6.40
C ASP A 454 5.70 41.16 -5.09
N TYR A 455 6.02 39.90 -4.76
CA TYR A 455 5.57 39.23 -3.55
C TYR A 455 6.51 39.45 -2.36
N SER A 456 7.65 40.13 -2.57
CA SER A 456 8.67 40.40 -1.57
C SER A 456 9.22 39.15 -0.86
N TYR A 457 9.41 38.05 -1.59
CA TYR A 457 9.97 36.80 -1.08
C TYR A 457 11.32 37.03 -0.37
N TYR A 458 12.23 37.84 -0.92
CA TYR A 458 13.55 38.12 -0.32
C TYR A 458 13.48 38.86 1.03
N LYS A 459 12.30 39.39 1.39
CA LYS A 459 12.06 39.97 2.72
C LYS A 459 11.29 39.03 3.64
N ARG A 460 10.47 38.13 3.09
CA ARG A 460 9.55 37.28 3.84
C ARG A 460 10.16 35.93 4.18
N ILE A 461 10.99 35.38 3.29
CA ILE A 461 11.61 34.05 3.37
C ILE A 461 13.09 34.09 2.89
N PRO A 462 13.94 34.97 3.47
CA PRO A 462 15.32 35.15 3.00
C PRO A 462 16.19 33.90 3.21
N ASP A 463 15.95 33.14 4.27
CA ASP A 463 16.74 31.96 4.63
C ASP A 463 16.45 30.82 3.67
N GLU A 464 15.18 30.60 3.34
CA GLU A 464 14.71 29.61 2.36
C GLU A 464 15.26 29.88 0.94
N ILE A 465 15.35 31.15 0.54
CA ILE A 465 15.94 31.53 -0.76
C ILE A 465 17.45 31.25 -0.77
N SER A 466 18.14 31.50 0.34
CA SER A 466 19.57 31.16 0.46
C SER A 466 19.77 29.64 0.41
N GLU A 467 18.90 28.90 1.06
CA GLU A 467 18.91 27.44 1.09
C GLU A 467 18.71 26.81 -0.30
N MET A 468 17.87 27.38 -1.16
CA MET A 468 17.76 26.95 -2.56
C MET A 468 19.11 26.90 -3.28
N GLY A 469 20.00 27.87 -3.00
CA GLY A 469 21.35 27.90 -3.58
C GLY A 469 22.22 26.73 -3.10
N VAL A 470 22.14 26.40 -1.80
CA VAL A 470 22.86 25.26 -1.20
C VAL A 470 22.33 23.94 -1.74
N LEU A 471 21.01 23.80 -1.87
CA LEU A 471 20.36 22.61 -2.42
C LEU A 471 20.73 22.40 -3.89
N ALA A 472 20.86 23.48 -4.67
CA ALA A 472 21.34 23.37 -6.05
C ALA A 472 22.76 22.80 -6.13
N GLU A 473 23.68 23.23 -5.28
CA GLU A 473 25.06 22.70 -5.23
C GLU A 473 25.08 21.22 -4.83
N ARG A 474 24.29 20.81 -3.83
CA ARG A 474 24.17 19.40 -3.43
C ARG A 474 23.64 18.52 -4.56
N LEU A 475 22.60 18.97 -5.27
CA LEU A 475 22.04 18.24 -6.41
C LEU A 475 23.07 18.04 -7.53
N TYR A 476 23.95 19.03 -7.79
CA TYR A 476 25.04 18.84 -8.75
C TYR A 476 26.03 17.77 -8.30
N THR A 477 26.43 17.76 -7.02
CA THR A 477 27.32 16.74 -6.46
C THR A 477 26.73 15.33 -6.55
N ILE A 478 25.44 15.16 -6.20
CA ILE A 478 24.75 13.88 -6.31
C ILE A 478 24.74 13.40 -7.78
N SER A 479 24.47 14.31 -8.72
CA SER A 479 24.48 13.98 -10.14
C SER A 479 25.86 13.54 -10.65
N GLU A 480 26.94 14.13 -10.14
CA GLU A 480 28.32 13.76 -10.48
C GLU A 480 28.66 12.37 -9.93
N GLN A 481 28.36 12.12 -8.65
CA GLN A 481 28.60 10.82 -8.01
C GLN A 481 27.82 9.68 -8.67
N MET A 482 26.57 9.92 -9.08
CA MET A 482 25.81 8.93 -9.84
C MET A 482 26.42 8.62 -11.20
N GLN A 483 26.99 9.61 -11.90
CA GLN A 483 27.67 9.37 -13.18
C GLN A 483 28.97 8.58 -12.98
N GLU A 484 29.67 8.78 -11.86
CA GLU A 484 30.87 8.02 -11.51
C GLU A 484 30.56 6.55 -11.24
N LEU A 485 29.53 6.24 -10.44
CA LEU A 485 29.13 4.86 -10.12
C LEU A 485 28.63 4.09 -11.36
N THR A 486 27.91 4.76 -12.25
CA THR A 486 27.22 4.10 -13.37
C THR A 486 28.03 4.10 -14.66
N GLY A 487 29.10 4.91 -14.71
CA GLY A 487 29.94 5.09 -15.89
C GLY A 487 29.25 5.75 -17.09
N GLN A 488 28.00 6.21 -16.97
CA GLN A 488 27.21 6.78 -18.06
C GLN A 488 26.33 7.96 -17.64
N THR A 489 25.98 8.83 -18.60
CA THR A 489 25.00 9.90 -18.39
C THR A 489 23.59 9.36 -18.69
N SER A 490 22.71 9.35 -17.70
CA SER A 490 21.32 8.91 -17.85
C SER A 490 20.33 10.09 -17.93
N SER A 491 19.10 9.82 -18.39
CA SER A 491 17.98 10.78 -18.35
C SER A 491 17.70 11.29 -16.92
N SER A 492 18.01 10.48 -15.93
CA SER A 492 17.85 10.76 -14.51
C SER A 492 18.79 11.85 -14.01
N THR A 493 20.09 11.75 -14.33
CA THR A 493 21.08 12.79 -13.98
C THR A 493 20.71 14.15 -14.60
N ALA A 494 20.19 14.14 -15.83
CA ALA A 494 19.66 15.34 -16.49
C ALA A 494 18.47 15.97 -15.73
N THR A 495 17.60 15.16 -15.11
CA THR A 495 16.47 15.66 -14.31
C THR A 495 16.96 16.35 -13.04
N ILE A 496 17.89 15.73 -12.30
CA ILE A 496 18.54 16.33 -11.13
C ILE A 496 19.15 17.68 -11.47
N GLU A 497 19.96 17.74 -12.52
CA GLU A 497 20.61 18.99 -12.94
C GLU A 497 19.61 20.09 -13.36
N ASN A 498 18.47 19.71 -13.96
CA ASN A 498 17.44 20.69 -14.33
C ASN A 498 16.78 21.32 -13.10
N VAL A 499 16.60 20.55 -12.02
CA VAL A 499 16.12 21.07 -10.74
C VAL A 499 17.16 22.01 -10.13
N ALA A 500 18.41 21.57 -10.07
CA ALA A 500 19.53 22.38 -9.59
C ALA A 500 19.63 23.73 -10.32
N ARG A 501 19.59 23.71 -11.66
CA ARG A 501 19.57 24.92 -12.51
C ARG A 501 18.38 25.84 -12.23
N THR A 502 17.24 25.28 -11.85
CA THR A 502 16.02 26.06 -11.57
C THR A 502 16.11 26.73 -10.20
N LEU A 503 16.55 25.99 -9.17
CA LEU A 503 16.79 26.53 -7.83
C LEU A 503 17.85 27.62 -7.85
N GLU A 504 18.96 27.41 -8.57
CA GLU A 504 20.03 28.41 -8.71
C GLU A 504 19.50 29.74 -9.29
N LYS A 505 18.66 29.67 -10.34
CA LYS A 505 18.01 30.86 -10.93
C LYS A 505 17.05 31.54 -9.96
N MET A 506 16.27 30.77 -9.22
CA MET A 506 15.32 31.30 -8.22
C MET A 506 16.06 31.96 -7.05
N ALA A 507 17.22 31.45 -6.65
CA ALA A 507 18.05 32.02 -5.60
C ALA A 507 18.74 33.33 -6.01
N ARG A 508 19.30 33.40 -7.22
CA ARG A 508 20.24 34.47 -7.62
C ARG A 508 19.62 35.70 -8.32
N ASP A 509 18.56 35.52 -9.12
CA ASP A 509 18.32 36.45 -10.24
C ASP A 509 17.17 37.45 -10.06
N SER A 510 16.19 37.25 -9.14
CA SER A 510 15.17 38.24 -8.68
C SER A 510 13.87 37.58 -8.17
N GLU A 511 13.06 38.35 -7.42
CA GLU A 511 11.64 38.06 -7.06
C GLU A 511 10.84 37.46 -8.22
N ARG A 512 11.11 37.95 -9.43
CA ARG A 512 10.43 37.57 -10.66
C ARG A 512 10.72 36.15 -11.12
N GLN A 513 11.93 35.65 -10.85
CA GLN A 513 12.30 34.27 -11.20
C GLN A 513 11.62 33.27 -10.28
N ILE A 514 11.38 33.62 -9.02
CA ILE A 514 10.63 32.77 -8.08
C ILE A 514 9.21 32.56 -8.62
N ALA A 515 8.48 33.65 -8.91
CA ALA A 515 7.14 33.55 -9.46
C ALA A 515 7.09 32.87 -10.84
N LYS A 516 8.04 33.19 -11.74
CA LYS A 516 8.06 32.63 -13.10
C LYS A 516 8.32 31.12 -13.15
N ASN A 517 9.16 30.59 -12.25
CA ASN A 517 9.57 29.19 -12.27
C ASN A 517 8.79 28.32 -11.27
N PHE A 518 7.86 28.89 -10.48
CA PHE A 518 7.12 28.17 -9.44
C PHE A 518 6.39 26.91 -9.95
N SER A 519 5.61 27.03 -11.04
CA SER A 519 4.91 25.88 -11.62
C SER A 519 5.87 24.84 -12.21
N GLN A 520 7.03 25.28 -12.71
CA GLN A 520 8.06 24.39 -13.23
C GLN A 520 8.75 23.63 -12.09
N LEU A 521 9.04 24.31 -10.98
CA LEU A 521 9.57 23.69 -9.76
C LEU A 521 8.61 22.61 -9.23
N LYS A 522 7.30 22.87 -9.21
CA LYS A 522 6.27 21.86 -8.85
C LYS A 522 6.39 20.59 -9.69
N SER A 523 6.47 20.74 -11.02
CA SER A 523 6.63 19.59 -11.92
C SER A 523 7.94 18.85 -11.68
N TYR A 524 9.02 19.55 -11.40
CA TYR A 524 10.32 18.96 -11.14
C TYR A 524 10.40 18.20 -9.82
N ILE A 525 9.80 18.71 -8.75
CA ILE A 525 9.62 17.96 -7.50
C ILE A 525 8.86 16.67 -7.76
N GLY A 526 7.78 16.72 -8.56
CA GLY A 526 7.03 15.54 -8.97
C GLY A 526 7.87 14.51 -9.73
N ASN A 527 8.60 14.95 -10.76
CA ASN A 527 9.43 14.06 -11.55
C ASN A 527 10.58 13.44 -10.74
N LEU A 528 11.19 14.20 -9.82
CA LEU A 528 12.19 13.66 -8.90
C LEU A 528 11.59 12.61 -7.97
N GLY A 529 10.40 12.86 -7.40
CA GLY A 529 9.69 11.87 -6.57
C GLY A 529 9.38 10.59 -7.33
N THR A 530 8.81 10.68 -8.54
CA THR A 530 8.53 9.51 -9.40
C THR A 530 9.81 8.74 -9.74
N TRP A 531 10.91 9.43 -9.98
CA TRP A 531 12.17 8.77 -10.29
C TRP A 531 12.81 8.12 -9.05
N ILE A 532 12.79 8.76 -7.88
CA ILE A 532 13.23 8.17 -6.61
C ILE A 532 12.44 6.87 -6.33
N ASN A 533 11.13 6.87 -6.63
CA ASN A 533 10.32 5.65 -6.54
C ASN A 533 10.80 4.56 -7.51
N GLY A 534 11.05 4.90 -8.77
CA GLY A 534 11.59 3.93 -9.73
C GLY A 534 12.96 3.37 -9.33
N LEU A 535 13.78 4.14 -8.59
CA LEU A 535 15.03 3.63 -8.00
C LEU A 535 14.78 2.72 -6.80
N SER A 536 13.70 2.96 -6.06
CA SER A 536 13.36 2.14 -4.89
C SER A 536 12.98 0.71 -5.26
N GLU A 537 12.54 0.49 -6.50
CA GLU A 537 12.23 -0.83 -7.06
C GLU A 537 13.52 -1.56 -7.48
N GLN A 538 13.94 -2.53 -6.67
CA GLN A 538 15.18 -3.29 -6.87
C GLN A 538 14.90 -4.66 -7.54
N SER A 539 14.07 -4.67 -8.60
CA SER A 539 13.61 -5.89 -9.26
C SER A 539 14.74 -6.70 -9.89
N LEU A 540 14.74 -8.01 -9.60
CA LEU A 540 15.68 -8.99 -10.12
C LEU A 540 14.94 -10.33 -10.30
N ILE A 541 15.17 -11.00 -11.42
CA ILE A 541 14.76 -12.39 -11.63
C ILE A 541 16.01 -13.26 -11.67
N LEU A 542 15.97 -14.41 -11.01
CA LEU A 542 16.99 -15.44 -11.06
C LEU A 542 16.44 -16.69 -11.74
N ASP A 543 17.28 -17.32 -12.56
CA ASP A 543 17.02 -18.63 -13.20
C ASP A 543 17.72 -19.73 -12.39
N TYR A 544 19.05 -19.67 -12.26
CA TYR A 544 19.80 -20.65 -11.46
C TYR A 544 21.11 -20.08 -10.90
N PHE A 545 21.70 -20.81 -9.96
CA PHE A 545 23.07 -20.65 -9.46
C PHE A 545 24.00 -21.74 -9.98
N VAL A 546 25.26 -21.38 -10.23
CA VAL A 546 26.37 -22.29 -10.49
C VAL A 546 27.49 -21.99 -9.51
N ILE A 547 27.61 -22.84 -8.49
CA ILE A 547 28.67 -22.76 -7.47
C ILE A 547 29.80 -23.66 -7.91
N GLN A 548 30.93 -23.07 -8.26
CA GLN A 548 32.03 -23.78 -8.91
C GLN A 548 33.40 -23.27 -8.43
N PRO A 549 34.48 -24.02 -8.65
CA PRO A 549 35.82 -23.62 -8.28
C PRO A 549 36.17 -22.31 -8.96
N ALA A 550 36.86 -21.43 -8.23
CA ALA A 550 37.15 -20.10 -8.73
C ALA A 550 37.95 -20.13 -10.04
N GLY A 551 37.39 -19.50 -11.10
CA GLY A 551 37.92 -19.52 -12.47
C GLY A 551 37.32 -20.62 -13.37
N GLY A 552 36.23 -21.28 -12.95
CA GLY A 552 35.44 -22.19 -13.78
C GLY A 552 34.79 -21.52 -15.01
N GLU A 553 34.21 -22.33 -15.91
CA GLU A 553 33.55 -21.80 -17.11
C GLU A 553 32.23 -21.10 -16.73
N MET A 554 32.01 -19.88 -17.23
CA MET A 554 30.79 -19.12 -16.92
C MET A 554 29.56 -19.73 -17.63
N PRO A 555 28.39 -19.75 -16.97
CA PRO A 555 27.14 -20.11 -17.62
C PRO A 555 26.82 -19.13 -18.75
N LYS A 556 26.03 -19.61 -19.73
CA LYS A 556 25.61 -18.78 -20.87
C LYS A 556 24.46 -17.86 -20.46
N ALA A 557 24.61 -16.58 -20.76
CA ALA A 557 23.56 -15.59 -20.61
C ALA A 557 22.36 -15.86 -21.54
N GLU A 558 22.61 -16.18 -22.81
CA GLU A 558 21.56 -16.40 -23.81
C GLU A 558 21.83 -17.60 -24.72
N GLY A 559 20.74 -18.12 -25.29
CA GLY A 559 20.80 -19.16 -26.31
C GLY A 559 21.45 -18.66 -27.60
N ASN A 560 22.03 -19.57 -28.38
CA ASN A 560 22.56 -19.18 -29.69
C ASN A 560 21.39 -18.81 -30.62
N PHE A 561 21.63 -17.92 -31.61
CA PHE A 561 20.61 -17.45 -32.56
C PHE A 561 19.68 -18.55 -33.13
N PHE A 562 20.24 -19.71 -33.49
CA PHE A 562 19.45 -20.83 -34.03
C PHE A 562 18.56 -21.51 -32.98
N GLN A 563 18.99 -21.58 -31.72
CA GLN A 563 18.18 -22.12 -30.62
C GLN A 563 16.99 -21.21 -30.37
N ASN A 564 17.23 -19.90 -30.25
CA ASN A 564 16.18 -18.91 -30.00
C ASN A 564 15.19 -18.84 -31.17
N ALA A 565 15.67 -18.78 -32.42
CA ALA A 565 14.79 -18.77 -33.58
C ALA A 565 13.95 -20.05 -33.72
N TRP A 566 14.51 -21.21 -33.36
CA TRP A 566 13.75 -22.46 -33.36
C TRP A 566 12.69 -22.49 -32.24
N TYR A 567 13.05 -22.03 -31.05
CA TYR A 567 12.14 -21.93 -29.92
C TYR A 567 10.95 -20.98 -30.21
N GLU A 568 11.20 -19.80 -30.80
CA GLU A 568 10.14 -18.90 -31.25
C GLU A 568 9.21 -19.53 -32.29
N ILE A 569 9.75 -20.31 -33.24
CA ILE A 569 8.93 -21.05 -34.22
C ILE A 569 8.05 -22.10 -33.52
N GLN A 570 8.57 -22.79 -32.51
CA GLN A 570 7.79 -23.75 -31.73
C GLN A 570 6.67 -23.05 -30.96
N MET A 571 6.96 -21.96 -30.24
CA MET A 571 5.95 -21.17 -29.51
C MET A 571 4.85 -20.68 -30.46
N PHE A 572 5.23 -20.09 -31.60
CA PHE A 572 4.28 -19.64 -32.61
C PHE A 572 3.41 -20.80 -33.12
N PHE A 573 3.98 -21.98 -33.35
CA PHE A 573 3.20 -23.14 -33.78
C PHE A 573 2.21 -23.57 -32.70
N TYR A 574 2.62 -23.69 -31.44
CA TYR A 574 1.75 -24.10 -30.33
C TYR A 574 0.63 -23.07 -30.07
N SER A 575 0.87 -21.78 -30.26
CA SER A 575 -0.17 -20.75 -30.11
C SER A 575 -1.38 -20.87 -31.06
N PHE A 576 -1.30 -21.68 -32.13
CA PHE A 576 -2.47 -21.96 -33.00
C PHE A 576 -3.29 -23.17 -32.55
N PHE A 577 -2.73 -24.01 -31.69
CA PHE A 577 -3.38 -25.23 -31.20
C PHE A 577 -3.81 -25.11 -29.74
N GLU A 578 -3.30 -24.11 -29.02
CA GLU A 578 -3.81 -23.67 -27.73
C GLU A 578 -4.98 -22.70 -27.95
N ASP A 579 -6.17 -23.07 -27.47
CA ASP A 579 -7.38 -22.26 -27.59
C ASP A 579 -7.40 -21.18 -26.48
N GLU A 580 -6.50 -20.19 -26.58
CA GLU A 580 -6.41 -19.06 -25.62
C GLU A 580 -7.72 -18.26 -25.49
N ALA A 581 -8.60 -18.33 -26.50
CA ALA A 581 -9.87 -17.62 -26.51
C ALA A 581 -10.92 -18.22 -25.55
N SER A 582 -10.72 -19.47 -25.12
CA SER A 582 -11.52 -20.13 -24.08
C SER A 582 -10.63 -20.37 -22.85
N LEU A 583 -10.72 -19.47 -21.88
CA LEU A 583 -10.01 -19.55 -20.59
C LEU A 583 -10.79 -20.48 -19.64
N ALA A 584 -10.97 -21.75 -20.04
CA ALA A 584 -11.78 -22.72 -19.29
C ALA A 584 -10.94 -23.58 -18.35
N SER A 585 -11.40 -23.79 -17.10
CA SER A 585 -10.86 -24.80 -16.19
C SER A 585 -11.40 -26.18 -16.63
N SER A 586 -10.59 -26.99 -17.31
CA SER A 586 -11.06 -28.19 -18.02
C SER A 586 -11.15 -29.41 -17.10
N VAL A 587 -12.24 -29.55 -16.35
CA VAL A 587 -12.66 -30.84 -15.79
C VAL A 587 -13.53 -31.53 -16.83
N GLU A 588 -13.03 -32.57 -17.50
CA GLU A 588 -13.80 -33.34 -18.50
C GLU A 588 -14.48 -34.56 -17.88
N GLY A 589 -15.81 -34.67 -18.06
CA GLY A 589 -16.62 -35.84 -17.67
C GLY A 589 -18.07 -35.69 -18.10
N GLU A 590 -18.78 -36.81 -18.34
CA GLU A 590 -20.21 -36.80 -18.78
C GLU A 590 -21.17 -36.19 -17.73
N ASP A 591 -20.72 -36.04 -16.47
CA ASP A 591 -21.50 -35.52 -15.33
C ASP A 591 -21.04 -34.11 -14.86
N VAL A 592 -20.15 -33.43 -15.59
CA VAL A 592 -19.62 -32.10 -15.20
C VAL A 592 -20.55 -30.97 -15.63
N VAL A 593 -20.87 -30.05 -14.71
CA VAL A 593 -21.65 -28.83 -14.98
C VAL A 593 -20.70 -27.68 -15.30
N THR A 594 -20.77 -27.14 -16.52
CA THR A 594 -20.00 -25.95 -16.91
C THR A 594 -20.78 -24.67 -16.62
N VAL A 595 -20.18 -23.76 -15.84
CA VAL A 595 -20.72 -22.44 -15.50
C VAL A 595 -19.99 -21.37 -16.30
N GLU A 596 -20.73 -20.57 -17.06
CA GLU A 596 -20.22 -19.41 -17.79
C GLU A 596 -20.18 -18.17 -16.87
N VAL A 597 -18.99 -17.71 -16.52
CA VAL A 597 -18.76 -16.56 -15.63
C VAL A 597 -18.17 -15.40 -16.42
N TRP A 598 -18.81 -14.24 -16.37
CA TRP A 598 -18.28 -13.02 -17.03
C TRP A 598 -17.82 -12.00 -15.99
N THR A 599 -16.71 -11.31 -16.31
CA THR A 599 -16.15 -10.22 -15.52
C THR A 599 -15.78 -9.04 -16.42
N THR A 600 -15.71 -7.83 -15.83
CA THR A 600 -15.26 -6.60 -16.52
C THR A 600 -13.96 -6.04 -15.94
N THR A 601 -13.27 -6.79 -15.07
CA THR A 601 -11.98 -6.40 -14.48
C THR A 601 -10.88 -6.23 -15.53
N SER A 602 -9.68 -5.81 -15.11
CA SER A 602 -8.52 -5.85 -15.99
C SER A 602 -8.14 -7.30 -16.35
N ARG A 603 -7.36 -7.47 -17.42
CA ARG A 603 -6.90 -8.79 -17.88
C ARG A 603 -6.05 -9.47 -16.82
N GLU A 604 -5.18 -8.70 -16.17
CA GLU A 604 -4.28 -9.15 -15.11
C GLU A 604 -5.08 -9.70 -13.94
N TYR A 605 -6.15 -8.98 -13.52
CA TYR A 605 -7.02 -9.41 -12.44
C TYR A 605 -7.79 -10.69 -12.81
N THR A 606 -8.26 -10.80 -14.06
CA THR A 606 -8.91 -12.02 -14.57
C THR A 606 -7.95 -13.22 -14.56
N GLN A 607 -6.65 -13.03 -14.83
CA GLN A 607 -5.68 -14.12 -14.73
C GLN A 607 -5.48 -14.59 -13.29
N ILE A 608 -5.47 -13.68 -12.31
CA ILE A 608 -5.41 -14.06 -10.90
C ILE A 608 -6.64 -14.89 -10.52
N ILE A 609 -7.85 -14.44 -10.87
CA ILE A 609 -9.10 -15.19 -10.58
C ILE A 609 -9.02 -16.59 -11.20
N ARG A 610 -8.50 -16.70 -12.42
CA ARG A 610 -8.31 -18.00 -13.08
C ARG A 610 -7.34 -18.90 -12.32
N SER A 611 -6.18 -18.39 -11.93
CA SER A 611 -5.20 -19.15 -11.14
C SER A 611 -5.86 -19.72 -9.89
N LEU A 612 -6.61 -18.89 -9.16
CA LEU A 612 -7.32 -19.31 -7.95
C LEU A 612 -8.39 -20.37 -8.22
N VAL A 613 -9.10 -20.28 -9.35
CA VAL A 613 -10.08 -21.31 -9.78
C VAL A 613 -9.38 -22.64 -10.08
N ASP A 614 -8.27 -22.60 -10.81
CA ASP A 614 -7.53 -23.80 -11.23
C ASP A 614 -6.78 -24.46 -10.05
N GLU A 615 -6.38 -23.67 -9.06
CA GLU A 615 -5.66 -24.08 -7.84
C GLU A 615 -6.59 -24.58 -6.73
N ASN A 616 -7.71 -23.88 -6.45
CA ASN A 616 -8.52 -24.16 -5.26
C ASN A 616 -9.92 -24.71 -5.62
N PHE A 617 -10.60 -24.11 -6.60
CA PHE A 617 -12.00 -24.43 -6.85
C PHE A 617 -12.20 -25.81 -7.47
N ALA A 618 -11.37 -26.17 -8.45
CA ALA A 618 -11.54 -27.41 -9.21
C ALA A 618 -11.41 -28.68 -8.35
N ASP A 619 -10.54 -28.64 -7.34
CA ASP A 619 -10.29 -29.78 -6.45
C ASP A 619 -11.36 -29.90 -5.35
N GLU A 620 -11.87 -28.77 -4.85
CA GLU A 620 -13.00 -28.72 -3.92
C GLU A 620 -14.34 -29.09 -4.59
N ASN A 621 -14.49 -28.75 -5.87
CA ASN A 621 -15.73 -28.90 -6.64
C ASN A 621 -15.52 -29.66 -7.95
N PRO A 622 -15.09 -30.95 -7.91
CA PRO A 622 -14.73 -31.72 -9.11
C PRO A 622 -15.90 -32.01 -10.07
N GLY A 623 -17.13 -31.64 -9.69
CA GLY A 623 -18.33 -31.73 -10.56
C GLY A 623 -18.66 -30.42 -11.30
N ILE A 624 -17.93 -29.33 -11.06
CA ILE A 624 -18.21 -28.00 -11.61
C ILE A 624 -16.98 -27.50 -12.37
N SER A 625 -17.18 -27.04 -13.61
CA SER A 625 -16.15 -26.39 -14.43
C SER A 625 -16.51 -24.93 -14.64
N ILE A 626 -15.54 -24.02 -14.48
CA ILE A 626 -15.74 -22.58 -14.64
C ILE A 626 -15.15 -22.13 -15.98
N ASN A 627 -15.98 -21.48 -16.80
CA ASN A 627 -15.54 -20.81 -18.01
C ASN A 627 -15.56 -19.30 -17.78
N LEU A 628 -14.41 -18.74 -17.38
CA LEU A 628 -14.26 -17.32 -17.06
C LEU A 628 -13.99 -16.49 -18.33
N LYS A 629 -14.78 -15.44 -18.57
CA LYS A 629 -14.64 -14.55 -19.73
C LYS A 629 -14.55 -13.09 -19.33
N LEU A 630 -13.47 -12.45 -19.79
CA LEU A 630 -13.36 -10.99 -19.77
C LEU A 630 -14.22 -10.39 -20.88
N VAL A 631 -15.16 -9.52 -20.52
CA VAL A 631 -16.05 -8.83 -21.47
C VAL A 631 -16.00 -7.32 -21.31
N ALA A 632 -16.32 -6.59 -22.38
CA ALA A 632 -16.42 -5.13 -22.31
C ALA A 632 -17.67 -4.71 -21.53
N ALA A 633 -17.55 -3.62 -20.76
CA ALA A 633 -18.67 -3.00 -20.05
C ALA A 633 -19.84 -2.71 -21.02
N GLY A 634 -21.06 -3.07 -20.61
CA GLY A 634 -22.28 -2.92 -21.41
C GLY A 634 -22.60 -4.07 -22.37
N THR A 635 -21.75 -5.10 -22.47
CA THR A 635 -22.01 -6.30 -23.30
C THR A 635 -23.13 -7.19 -22.75
N LEU A 636 -23.33 -7.19 -21.42
CA LEU A 636 -24.28 -8.05 -20.74
C LEU A 636 -25.72 -7.84 -21.22
N LEU A 637 -26.19 -6.60 -21.34
CA LEU A 637 -27.59 -6.32 -21.70
C LEU A 637 -27.96 -6.86 -23.10
N PRO A 638 -27.22 -6.58 -24.19
CA PRO A 638 -27.44 -7.22 -25.47
C PRO A 638 -27.40 -8.76 -25.39
N ALA A 639 -26.41 -9.33 -24.70
CA ALA A 639 -26.21 -10.78 -24.61
C ALA A 639 -27.40 -11.48 -23.94
N THR A 640 -27.88 -10.95 -22.82
CA THR A 640 -29.08 -11.43 -22.11
C THR A 640 -30.32 -11.38 -23.00
N PHE A 641 -30.52 -10.31 -23.78
CA PHE A 641 -31.66 -10.24 -24.70
C PHE A 641 -31.56 -11.24 -25.86
N SER A 642 -30.36 -11.60 -26.28
CA SER A 642 -30.11 -12.62 -27.31
C SER A 642 -30.06 -14.06 -26.77
N GLY A 643 -30.20 -14.28 -25.46
CA GLY A 643 -30.14 -15.60 -24.83
C GLY A 643 -28.75 -16.26 -24.85
N VAL A 644 -27.70 -15.47 -25.01
CA VAL A 644 -26.28 -15.91 -25.00
C VAL A 644 -25.49 -15.23 -23.88
N GLY A 645 -26.20 -14.73 -22.85
CA GLY A 645 -25.58 -14.18 -21.64
C GLY A 645 -25.02 -15.27 -20.74
N PRO A 646 -24.17 -14.88 -19.76
CA PRO A 646 -23.52 -15.80 -18.83
C PRO A 646 -24.51 -16.46 -17.87
N ASP A 647 -24.00 -17.40 -17.07
CA ASP A 647 -24.68 -17.89 -15.86
C ASP A 647 -24.47 -16.92 -14.70
N VAL A 648 -23.23 -16.47 -14.50
CA VAL A 648 -22.84 -15.51 -13.46
C VAL A 648 -22.19 -14.28 -14.10
N MET A 649 -22.56 -13.09 -13.64
CA MET A 649 -21.85 -11.86 -13.94
C MET A 649 -21.27 -11.28 -12.65
N MET A 650 -19.98 -10.99 -12.67
CA MET A 650 -19.24 -10.32 -11.60
C MET A 650 -19.11 -8.81 -11.86
N ASP A 651 -18.69 -8.06 -10.84
CA ASP A 651 -18.39 -6.62 -10.91
C ASP A 651 -19.57 -5.73 -11.34
N VAL A 652 -20.80 -6.14 -11.03
CA VAL A 652 -22.01 -5.41 -11.44
C VAL A 652 -22.30 -4.28 -10.45
N THR A 653 -22.49 -3.05 -10.93
CA THR A 653 -22.86 -1.93 -10.04
C THR A 653 -24.23 -2.17 -9.38
N SER A 654 -24.48 -1.59 -8.21
CA SER A 654 -25.77 -1.72 -7.51
C SER A 654 -26.97 -1.35 -8.39
N SER A 655 -26.84 -0.23 -9.13
CA SER A 655 -27.85 0.24 -10.08
C SER A 655 -28.07 -0.78 -11.20
N ASP A 656 -27.01 -1.33 -11.78
CA ASP A 656 -27.15 -2.31 -12.87
C ASP A 656 -27.76 -3.63 -12.38
N ALA A 657 -27.30 -4.14 -11.23
CA ALA A 657 -27.85 -5.34 -10.61
C ALA A 657 -29.38 -5.20 -10.44
N MET A 658 -29.84 -4.07 -9.90
CA MET A 658 -31.26 -3.80 -9.76
C MET A 658 -31.96 -3.55 -11.09
N ASN A 659 -31.33 -2.86 -12.05
CA ASN A 659 -31.90 -2.69 -13.40
C ASN A 659 -32.13 -4.02 -14.12
N TYR A 660 -31.28 -5.03 -13.89
CA TYR A 660 -31.49 -6.38 -14.39
C TYR A 660 -32.57 -7.13 -13.61
N ALA A 661 -32.58 -7.01 -12.28
CA ALA A 661 -33.58 -7.61 -11.41
C ALA A 661 -35.00 -7.14 -11.76
N VAL A 662 -35.21 -5.84 -11.92
CA VAL A 662 -36.54 -5.27 -12.26
C VAL A 662 -37.01 -5.69 -13.65
N ARG A 663 -36.10 -6.09 -14.55
CA ARG A 663 -36.42 -6.67 -15.87
C ARG A 663 -36.64 -8.18 -15.83
N GLY A 664 -36.46 -8.81 -14.67
CA GLY A 664 -36.50 -10.26 -14.51
C GLY A 664 -35.37 -10.96 -15.25
N ALA A 665 -34.20 -10.32 -15.34
CA ALA A 665 -33.00 -10.87 -15.98
C ALA A 665 -32.05 -11.58 -15.00
N THR A 666 -32.21 -11.37 -13.69
CA THR A 666 -31.45 -12.03 -12.62
C THR A 666 -32.36 -12.84 -11.70
N LEU A 667 -31.78 -13.78 -10.98
CA LEU A 667 -32.44 -14.62 -9.97
C LEU A 667 -32.32 -14.01 -8.57
N ASP A 668 -33.28 -14.35 -7.71
CA ASP A 668 -33.20 -14.09 -6.28
C ASP A 668 -32.25 -15.09 -5.64
N VAL A 669 -31.17 -14.61 -5.02
CA VAL A 669 -30.12 -15.46 -4.45
C VAL A 669 -30.41 -15.90 -3.02
N SER A 670 -31.43 -15.34 -2.37
CA SER A 670 -31.74 -15.61 -0.95
C SER A 670 -32.25 -17.03 -0.68
N HIS A 671 -32.56 -17.81 -1.73
CA HIS A 671 -33.10 -19.16 -1.61
C HIS A 671 -32.06 -20.28 -1.78
N TYR A 672 -30.83 -19.96 -2.19
CA TYR A 672 -29.78 -20.97 -2.41
C TYR A 672 -29.17 -21.46 -1.09
N ASP A 673 -28.77 -22.73 -1.06
CA ASP A 673 -28.13 -23.34 0.12
C ASP A 673 -26.75 -22.72 0.37
N GLY A 674 -26.50 -22.28 1.61
CA GLY A 674 -25.29 -21.54 1.99
C GLY A 674 -25.40 -20.01 1.90
N PHE A 675 -26.55 -19.45 1.53
CA PHE A 675 -26.76 -17.99 1.55
C PHE A 675 -26.55 -17.37 2.93
N ASP A 676 -27.07 -17.97 4.01
CA ASP A 676 -26.94 -17.41 5.37
C ASP A 676 -25.49 -17.34 5.85
N GLU A 677 -24.67 -18.33 5.45
CA GLU A 677 -23.23 -18.33 5.73
C GLU A 677 -22.54 -17.17 5.00
N LEU A 678 -22.83 -17.05 3.70
CA LEU A 678 -22.31 -15.98 2.86
C LEU A 678 -22.75 -14.60 3.37
N TYR A 679 -24.02 -14.45 3.79
CA TYR A 679 -24.57 -13.21 4.35
C TYR A 679 -23.76 -12.71 5.55
N GLY A 680 -23.30 -13.63 6.40
CA GLY A 680 -22.52 -13.34 7.60
C GLY A 680 -21.16 -12.69 7.36
N TYR A 681 -20.60 -12.80 6.15
CA TYR A 681 -19.28 -12.22 5.83
C TYR A 681 -19.31 -10.72 5.52
N PHE A 682 -20.49 -10.10 5.36
CA PHE A 682 -20.60 -8.72 4.86
C PHE A 682 -21.31 -7.79 5.83
N HIS A 683 -20.95 -6.51 5.80
CA HIS A 683 -21.68 -5.48 6.54
C HIS A 683 -23.12 -5.29 5.99
N GLU A 684 -24.10 -5.01 6.86
CA GLU A 684 -25.52 -4.86 6.47
C GLU A 684 -25.72 -3.85 5.34
N SER A 685 -24.99 -2.72 5.37
CA SER A 685 -25.05 -1.69 4.34
C SER A 685 -24.70 -2.19 2.93
N ALA A 686 -23.96 -3.29 2.82
CA ALA A 686 -23.59 -3.89 1.54
C ALA A 686 -24.79 -4.59 0.86
N TRP A 687 -25.75 -5.07 1.64
CA TRP A 687 -26.93 -5.80 1.17
C TRP A 687 -28.09 -4.87 0.79
N VAL A 688 -28.20 -3.72 1.45
CA VAL A 688 -29.32 -2.78 1.27
C VAL A 688 -29.60 -2.41 -0.20
N PRO A 689 -28.60 -2.10 -1.06
CA PRO A 689 -28.89 -1.70 -2.43
C PRO A 689 -29.58 -2.77 -3.29
N THR A 690 -29.38 -4.07 -3.00
CA THR A 690 -29.95 -5.18 -3.80
C THR A 690 -31.07 -5.94 -3.11
N THR A 691 -31.48 -5.50 -1.91
CA THR A 691 -32.55 -6.12 -1.11
C THR A 691 -33.86 -5.36 -1.29
N VAL A 692 -34.93 -6.05 -1.66
CA VAL A 692 -36.26 -5.45 -1.89
C VAL A 692 -37.38 -6.31 -1.33
N ALA A 693 -38.50 -5.67 -0.98
CA ALA A 693 -39.76 -6.34 -0.69
C ALA A 693 -40.63 -6.42 -1.96
N LEU A 694 -41.18 -7.61 -2.24
CA LEU A 694 -41.98 -7.88 -3.44
C LEU A 694 -43.48 -7.67 -3.19
N GLY A 695 -44.14 -6.92 -4.07
CA GLY A 695 -45.61 -6.74 -4.07
C GLY A 695 -46.16 -5.80 -2.99
N SER A 696 -45.50 -5.68 -1.85
CA SER A 696 -45.78 -4.66 -0.83
C SER A 696 -44.55 -4.45 0.06
N PRO A 697 -44.49 -3.36 0.84
CA PRO A 697 -43.42 -3.15 1.84
C PRO A 697 -43.31 -4.29 2.88
N ASP A 698 -44.41 -4.98 3.21
CA ASP A 698 -44.46 -6.16 4.09
C ASP A 698 -44.37 -7.49 3.31
N GLY A 699 -43.93 -7.43 2.05
CA GLY A 699 -43.88 -8.57 1.15
C GLY A 699 -42.74 -9.55 1.43
N GLU A 700 -42.57 -10.51 0.53
CA GLU A 700 -41.40 -11.40 0.55
C GLU A 700 -40.13 -10.60 0.23
N ILE A 701 -39.08 -10.83 1.01
CA ILE A 701 -37.78 -10.20 0.82
C ILE A 701 -37.00 -11.00 -0.22
N ALA A 702 -36.49 -10.30 -1.23
CA ALA A 702 -35.68 -10.85 -2.30
C ALA A 702 -34.33 -10.12 -2.37
N VAL A 703 -33.27 -10.86 -2.69
CA VAL A 703 -31.91 -10.34 -2.82
C VAL A 703 -31.40 -10.65 -4.22
N TYR A 704 -31.01 -9.63 -4.99
CA TYR A 704 -30.66 -9.81 -6.41
C TYR A 704 -29.17 -9.69 -6.74
N GLY A 705 -28.31 -9.62 -5.73
CA GLY A 705 -26.86 -9.60 -5.91
C GLY A 705 -26.11 -9.84 -4.61
N ILE A 706 -24.97 -10.49 -4.72
CA ILE A 706 -24.04 -10.80 -3.61
C ILE A 706 -22.93 -9.74 -3.63
N PRO A 707 -22.68 -9.01 -2.53
CA PRO A 707 -21.66 -7.96 -2.49
C PRO A 707 -20.28 -8.51 -2.87
N GLN A 708 -19.52 -7.73 -3.63
CA GLN A 708 -18.17 -8.06 -4.08
C GLN A 708 -17.16 -7.03 -3.59
N THR A 709 -17.34 -5.76 -3.94
CA THR A 709 -16.54 -4.64 -3.41
C THR A 709 -17.42 -3.63 -2.68
N GLN A 710 -16.88 -3.00 -1.65
CA GLN A 710 -17.57 -1.97 -0.87
C GLN A 710 -16.70 -0.72 -0.69
N ASN A 711 -17.10 0.35 -1.37
CA ASN A 711 -16.39 1.63 -1.45
C ASN A 711 -17.13 2.71 -0.66
N PHE A 712 -16.40 3.63 -0.05
CA PHE A 712 -16.95 4.79 0.66
C PHE A 712 -15.93 5.93 0.70
N ASN A 713 -16.41 7.14 0.94
CA ASN A 713 -15.55 8.30 1.04
C ASN A 713 -15.05 8.50 2.49
N VAL A 714 -13.81 8.93 2.62
CA VAL A 714 -13.17 9.35 3.88
C VAL A 714 -12.60 10.75 3.72
N MET A 715 -12.26 11.38 4.84
CA MET A 715 -11.56 12.67 4.85
C MET A 715 -10.05 12.44 5.00
N PHE A 716 -9.29 12.79 3.97
CA PHE A 716 -7.84 12.80 3.97
C PHE A 716 -7.31 14.15 4.47
N TYR A 717 -6.30 14.11 5.33
CA TYR A 717 -5.71 15.31 5.92
C TYR A 717 -4.18 15.23 5.99
N ARG A 718 -3.52 16.39 5.84
CA ARG A 718 -2.08 16.56 6.03
C ARG A 718 -1.78 16.87 7.49
N ALA A 719 -1.41 15.82 8.24
CA ALA A 719 -1.16 15.89 9.67
C ALA A 719 -0.04 16.89 10.00
N ASP A 720 0.99 16.96 9.18
CA ASP A 720 2.10 17.90 9.28
C ASP A 720 1.67 19.37 9.11
N ILE A 721 0.77 19.66 8.17
CA ILE A 721 0.25 21.03 7.94
C ILE A 721 -0.71 21.42 9.06
N PHE A 722 -1.55 20.49 9.53
CA PHE A 722 -2.43 20.72 10.67
C PHE A 722 -1.61 21.03 11.93
N ALA A 723 -0.57 20.24 12.18
CA ALA A 723 0.41 20.48 13.23
C ALA A 723 1.09 21.86 13.13
N GLU A 724 1.62 22.24 11.95
CA GLU A 724 2.26 23.55 11.72
C GLU A 724 1.31 24.72 12.04
N LEU A 725 0.03 24.55 11.70
CA LEU A 725 -1.00 25.57 11.90
C LEU A 725 -1.64 25.53 13.30
N GLY A 726 -1.31 24.54 14.14
CA GLY A 726 -1.94 24.32 15.44
C GLY A 726 -3.44 24.00 15.31
N LEU A 727 -3.81 23.22 14.30
CA LEU A 727 -5.17 22.78 14.01
C LEU A 727 -5.35 21.32 14.41
N ASP A 728 -6.50 21.03 15.00
CA ASP A 728 -6.97 19.66 15.21
C ASP A 728 -7.68 19.15 13.95
N VAL A 729 -7.69 17.83 13.77
CA VAL A 729 -8.41 17.19 12.66
C VAL A 729 -9.92 17.27 12.94
N PRO A 730 -10.74 17.86 12.06
CA PRO A 730 -12.15 18.11 12.36
C PRO A 730 -12.96 16.82 12.37
N THR A 731 -13.70 16.58 13.46
CA THR A 731 -14.56 15.40 13.64
C THR A 731 -16.01 15.67 13.26
N ASN A 732 -16.40 16.95 13.25
CA ASN A 732 -17.73 17.39 12.87
C ASN A 732 -17.67 18.59 11.92
N TRP A 733 -18.80 18.87 11.31
CA TRP A 733 -18.88 19.90 10.28
C TRP A 733 -18.71 21.34 10.77
N ASP A 734 -18.97 21.61 12.05
CA ASP A 734 -18.73 22.93 12.63
C ASP A 734 -17.22 23.18 12.77
N GLU A 735 -16.48 22.18 13.25
CA GLU A 735 -15.01 22.18 13.26
C GLU A 735 -14.43 22.28 11.85
N PHE A 736 -14.98 21.50 10.90
CA PHE A 736 -14.57 21.56 9.50
C PHE A 736 -14.72 22.97 8.93
N ASN A 737 -15.85 23.63 9.18
CA ASN A 737 -16.08 25.01 8.75
C ASN A 737 -15.15 26.01 9.47
N ALA A 738 -14.76 25.74 10.72
CA ALA A 738 -13.87 26.59 11.49
C ALA A 738 -12.42 26.59 10.97
N VAL A 739 -11.95 25.48 10.37
CA VAL A 739 -10.60 25.41 9.78
C VAL A 739 -10.50 26.11 8.41
N LEU A 740 -11.61 26.25 7.66
CA LEU A 740 -11.59 26.80 6.30
C LEU A 740 -10.98 28.22 6.19
N PRO A 741 -11.33 29.19 7.05
CA PRO A 741 -10.76 30.54 6.97
C PRO A 741 -9.24 30.55 7.25
N ILE A 742 -8.77 29.65 8.12
CA ILE A 742 -7.35 29.54 8.47
C ILE A 742 -6.57 29.00 7.27
N LEU A 743 -7.04 27.91 6.67
CA LEU A 743 -6.47 27.32 5.46
C LEU A 743 -6.49 28.33 4.30
N SER A 744 -7.62 28.99 4.07
CA SER A 744 -7.78 29.97 3.00
C SER A 744 -6.87 31.19 3.19
N SER A 745 -6.64 31.65 4.43
CA SER A 745 -5.71 32.75 4.72
C SER A 745 -4.25 32.46 4.33
N ARG A 746 -3.91 31.17 4.18
CA ARG A 746 -2.62 30.66 3.74
C ARG A 746 -2.63 30.16 2.29
N ASN A 747 -3.66 30.49 1.51
CA ASN A 747 -3.85 30.07 0.12
C ASN A 747 -3.97 28.54 -0.08
N TYR A 748 -4.32 27.77 0.95
CA TYR A 748 -4.63 26.36 0.82
C TYR A 748 -6.03 26.14 0.24
N LEU A 749 -6.18 25.05 -0.51
CA LEU A 749 -7.47 24.59 -1.05
C LEU A 749 -8.05 23.49 -0.17
N VAL A 750 -9.37 23.35 -0.21
CA VAL A 750 -10.08 22.23 0.40
C VAL A 750 -10.94 21.56 -0.68
N GLY A 751 -10.91 20.23 -0.73
CA GLY A 751 -11.58 19.45 -1.76
C GLY A 751 -12.82 18.74 -1.22
N ILE A 752 -13.99 19.09 -1.73
CA ILE A 752 -15.18 18.22 -1.67
C ILE A 752 -15.57 17.96 -3.13
N GLY A 753 -15.28 16.75 -3.61
CA GLY A 753 -15.53 16.39 -5.00
C GLY A 753 -17.01 16.55 -5.33
N ARG A 754 -17.31 17.14 -6.49
CA ARG A 754 -18.69 17.32 -6.98
C ARG A 754 -19.31 16.01 -7.50
N SER A 755 -18.84 14.85 -7.02
CA SER A 755 -18.94 13.51 -7.64
C SER A 755 -20.13 13.40 -8.59
N THR A 756 -19.84 13.31 -9.89
CA THR A 756 -20.84 13.19 -10.96
C THR A 756 -21.40 11.77 -11.07
N GLU A 757 -20.69 10.80 -10.48
CA GLU A 757 -21.11 9.40 -10.41
C GLU A 757 -21.62 9.15 -9.00
N ARG A 758 -22.91 9.49 -8.79
CA ARG A 758 -23.64 9.49 -7.51
C ARG A 758 -23.14 10.58 -6.54
N PRO A 759 -24.02 11.49 -6.09
CA PRO A 759 -23.64 12.60 -5.22
C PRO A 759 -23.49 12.10 -3.77
N SER A 760 -22.50 11.24 -3.51
CA SER A 760 -22.33 10.52 -2.25
C SER A 760 -22.22 11.43 -1.02
N VAL A 761 -21.56 12.59 -1.16
CA VAL A 761 -21.49 13.60 -0.08
C VAL A 761 -22.85 14.27 0.17
N PHE A 762 -23.64 14.53 -0.87
CA PHE A 762 -25.00 15.04 -0.69
C PHE A 762 -25.89 14.02 0.01
N ASN A 763 -25.85 12.74 -0.41
CA ASN A 763 -26.60 11.69 0.26
C ASN A 763 -26.13 11.53 1.72
N THR A 764 -24.83 11.62 1.97
CA THR A 764 -24.26 11.62 3.33
C THR A 764 -24.89 12.72 4.20
N PHE A 765 -25.06 13.94 3.67
CA PHE A 765 -25.77 15.00 4.42
C PHE A 765 -27.23 14.66 4.72
N ILE A 766 -27.95 14.01 3.79
CA ILE A 766 -29.33 13.58 4.03
C ILE A 766 -29.39 12.62 5.23
N TYR A 767 -28.57 11.56 5.20
CA TYR A 767 -28.58 10.53 6.25
C TYR A 767 -28.03 11.04 7.59
N GLN A 768 -26.99 11.89 7.58
CA GLN A 768 -26.49 12.50 8.81
C GLN A 768 -27.53 13.42 9.47
N ASN A 769 -28.41 14.05 8.68
CA ASN A 769 -29.51 14.85 9.20
C ASN A 769 -30.74 14.02 9.61
N GLY A 770 -30.67 12.68 9.55
CA GLY A 770 -31.78 11.77 9.87
C GLY A 770 -32.85 11.67 8.78
N GLY A 771 -32.55 12.08 7.55
CA GLY A 771 -33.42 11.89 6.39
C GLY A 771 -33.09 10.61 5.61
N GLU A 772 -33.92 10.30 4.63
CA GLU A 772 -33.72 9.19 3.68
C GLU A 772 -33.76 9.71 2.25
N LEU A 773 -33.09 9.03 1.31
CA LEU A 773 -33.11 9.43 -0.11
C LEU A 773 -34.49 9.21 -0.74
N TYR A 774 -35.19 8.17 -0.31
CA TYR A 774 -36.52 7.81 -0.81
C TYR A 774 -37.55 7.96 0.30
N SER A 775 -38.79 8.24 -0.10
CA SER A 775 -39.95 8.26 0.79
C SER A 775 -40.99 7.24 0.31
N ASN A 776 -41.96 6.93 1.17
CA ASN A 776 -43.05 5.98 0.87
C ASN A 776 -42.51 4.61 0.38
N ASN A 777 -41.58 4.03 1.16
CA ASN A 777 -40.96 2.73 0.88
C ASN A 777 -40.37 2.61 -0.55
N GLY A 778 -39.69 3.67 -1.02
CA GLY A 778 -39.02 3.65 -2.32
C GLY A 778 -39.89 4.05 -3.51
N THR A 779 -41.15 4.44 -3.27
CA THR A 779 -42.05 4.81 -4.38
C THR A 779 -41.86 6.24 -4.87
N THR A 780 -41.32 7.13 -4.04
CA THR A 780 -41.04 8.54 -4.33
C THR A 780 -39.67 8.98 -3.83
N ILE A 781 -39.12 10.07 -4.37
CA ILE A 781 -37.89 10.72 -3.89
C ILE A 781 -38.20 11.77 -2.82
N SER A 782 -37.30 11.97 -1.84
CA SER A 782 -37.46 12.93 -0.71
C SER A 782 -37.08 14.38 -1.05
N PHE A 783 -36.99 14.75 -2.33
CA PHE A 783 -36.47 16.05 -2.77
C PHE A 783 -37.41 17.24 -2.51
N ASP A 784 -38.55 17.01 -1.85
CA ASP A 784 -39.46 18.04 -1.34
C ASP A 784 -39.50 18.10 0.21
N GLU A 785 -38.66 17.34 0.89
CA GLU A 785 -38.52 17.35 2.35
C GLU A 785 -37.47 18.36 2.82
N ASP A 786 -37.76 19.09 3.90
CA ASP A 786 -36.90 20.16 4.44
C ASP A 786 -35.46 19.66 4.70
N VAL A 787 -35.32 18.46 5.28
CA VAL A 787 -34.02 17.84 5.58
C VAL A 787 -33.15 17.68 4.33
N THR A 788 -33.75 17.24 3.22
CA THR A 788 -33.05 17.04 1.95
C THR A 788 -32.71 18.36 1.27
N LEU A 789 -33.60 19.35 1.36
CA LEU A 789 -33.37 20.69 0.81
C LEU A 789 -32.26 21.44 1.54
N ASP A 790 -32.19 21.29 2.87
CA ASP A 790 -31.12 21.85 3.70
C ASP A 790 -29.78 21.17 3.39
N ALA A 791 -29.77 19.84 3.29
CA ALA A 791 -28.60 19.07 2.85
C ALA A 791 -28.08 19.53 1.48
N PHE A 792 -28.97 19.77 0.52
CA PHE A 792 -28.60 20.23 -0.83
C PHE A 792 -28.08 21.67 -0.84
N THR A 793 -28.73 22.56 -0.09
CA THR A 793 -28.30 23.94 0.08
C THR A 793 -26.90 24.01 0.67
N ARG A 794 -26.66 23.21 1.70
CA ARG A 794 -25.36 23.05 2.33
C ARG A 794 -24.31 22.54 1.36
N PHE A 795 -24.60 21.47 0.62
CA PHE A 795 -23.71 20.93 -0.40
C PHE A 795 -23.31 21.99 -1.45
N CYS A 796 -24.28 22.75 -1.96
CA CYS A 796 -24.02 23.82 -2.93
C CYS A 796 -23.17 24.96 -2.36
N SER A 797 -23.31 25.27 -1.06
CA SER A 797 -22.59 26.38 -0.42
C SER A 797 -21.07 26.21 -0.45
N TYR A 798 -20.54 24.98 -0.46
CA TYR A 798 -19.10 24.75 -0.59
C TYR A 798 -18.54 25.26 -1.92
N TYR A 799 -19.30 25.19 -2.99
CA TYR A 799 -18.88 25.68 -4.32
C TYR A 799 -19.22 27.15 -4.52
N THR A 800 -20.36 27.64 -4.02
CA THR A 800 -20.80 29.03 -4.27
C THR A 800 -20.27 30.02 -3.24
N THR A 801 -20.22 29.64 -1.97
CA THR A 801 -19.84 30.51 -0.85
C THR A 801 -18.37 30.32 -0.48
N TYR A 802 -17.94 29.08 -0.31
CA TYR A 802 -16.55 28.76 0.07
C TYR A 802 -15.60 28.61 -1.14
N ASN A 803 -16.13 28.67 -2.36
CA ASN A 803 -15.37 28.64 -3.62
C ASN A 803 -14.45 27.42 -3.75
N PHE A 804 -14.91 26.26 -3.30
CA PHE A 804 -14.19 25.00 -3.48
C PHE A 804 -14.10 24.65 -4.98
N PRO A 805 -13.00 24.03 -5.44
CA PRO A 805 -12.87 23.61 -6.82
C PRO A 805 -13.91 22.55 -7.17
N THR A 806 -14.63 22.74 -8.29
CA THR A 806 -15.63 21.79 -8.78
C THR A 806 -15.02 20.53 -9.39
N THR A 807 -13.79 20.63 -9.89
CA THR A 807 -12.98 19.52 -10.42
C THR A 807 -11.53 19.74 -10.02
N TYR A 808 -10.87 18.66 -9.62
CA TYR A 808 -9.47 18.69 -9.20
C TYR A 808 -8.86 17.29 -9.31
N ASP A 809 -7.54 17.25 -9.22
CA ASP A 809 -6.73 16.03 -9.12
C ASP A 809 -6.29 15.91 -7.65
N PRO A 810 -7.00 15.12 -6.82
CA PRO A 810 -6.73 15.03 -5.40
C PRO A 810 -5.30 14.55 -5.09
N PRO A 811 -4.81 13.41 -5.65
CA PRO A 811 -3.48 12.91 -5.33
C PRO A 811 -2.37 13.94 -5.57
N ASN A 812 -2.35 14.59 -6.73
CA ASN A 812 -1.29 15.55 -7.04
C ASN A 812 -1.37 16.82 -6.19
N ARG A 813 -2.57 17.32 -5.90
CA ARG A 813 -2.74 18.54 -5.08
C ARG A 813 -2.48 18.27 -3.60
N PHE A 814 -2.81 17.09 -3.11
CA PHE A 814 -2.54 16.68 -1.73
C PHE A 814 -1.04 16.43 -1.50
N ARG A 815 -0.39 15.71 -2.42
CA ARG A 815 1.07 15.48 -2.42
C ARG A 815 1.87 16.79 -2.41
N THR A 816 1.45 17.76 -3.23
CA THR A 816 2.10 19.08 -3.30
C THR A 816 1.64 20.07 -2.23
N SER A 817 0.90 19.61 -1.21
CA SER A 817 0.38 20.43 -0.11
C SER A 817 -0.58 21.56 -0.53
N GLU A 818 -0.97 21.62 -1.81
CA GLU A 818 -1.90 22.64 -2.32
C GLU A 818 -3.30 22.47 -1.72
N MET A 819 -3.67 21.22 -1.45
CA MET A 819 -4.95 20.84 -0.85
C MET A 819 -4.68 19.94 0.36
N PRO A 820 -4.45 20.50 1.56
CA PRO A 820 -4.13 19.72 2.76
C PRO A 820 -5.32 18.94 3.33
N LEU A 821 -6.54 19.14 2.81
CA LEU A 821 -7.76 18.52 3.28
C LEU A 821 -8.68 18.21 2.10
N PHE A 822 -9.09 16.95 1.93
CA PHE A 822 -10.10 16.60 0.93
C PHE A 822 -10.92 15.37 1.33
N ILE A 823 -12.11 15.24 0.73
CA ILE A 823 -12.95 14.05 0.84
C ILE A 823 -12.85 13.26 -0.47
N GLY A 824 -12.59 11.95 -0.37
CA GLY A 824 -12.47 11.05 -1.52
C GLY A 824 -12.58 9.58 -1.15
N ASP A 825 -12.68 8.72 -2.16
CA ASP A 825 -12.77 7.26 -2.00
C ASP A 825 -11.55 6.72 -1.24
N TYR A 826 -11.79 5.95 -0.17
CA TYR A 826 -10.75 5.54 0.75
C TYR A 826 -9.66 4.71 0.05
N ILE A 827 -10.02 3.67 -0.69
CA ILE A 827 -9.04 2.73 -1.23
C ILE A 827 -8.29 3.33 -2.42
N THR A 828 -9.00 4.02 -3.31
CA THR A 828 -8.40 4.57 -4.54
C THR A 828 -7.38 5.64 -4.19
N ASN A 829 -7.75 6.59 -3.32
CA ASN A 829 -6.84 7.65 -2.92
C ASN A 829 -5.74 7.13 -2.00
N TYR A 830 -6.03 6.16 -1.11
CA TYR A 830 -5.00 5.53 -0.29
C TYR A 830 -3.90 4.88 -1.13
N ASN A 831 -4.27 4.03 -2.10
CA ASN A 831 -3.29 3.36 -2.96
C ASN A 831 -2.51 4.35 -3.81
N GLN A 832 -3.20 5.34 -4.38
CA GLN A 832 -2.55 6.40 -5.16
C GLN A 832 -1.57 7.19 -4.30
N LEU A 833 -1.93 7.62 -3.09
CA LEU A 833 -1.02 8.37 -2.21
C LEU A 833 0.13 7.50 -1.70
N THR A 834 -0.11 6.23 -1.40
CA THR A 834 0.92 5.30 -0.92
C THR A 834 2.03 5.12 -1.96
N VAL A 835 1.69 5.05 -3.25
CA VAL A 835 2.66 4.83 -4.34
C VAL A 835 3.16 6.13 -4.97
N PHE A 836 2.28 7.09 -5.26
CA PHE A 836 2.67 8.34 -5.92
C PHE A 836 3.28 9.38 -4.96
N ALA A 837 3.15 9.23 -3.65
CA ALA A 837 3.54 10.24 -2.66
C ALA A 837 4.38 9.68 -1.47
N PRO A 838 5.44 8.89 -1.72
CA PRO A 838 6.32 8.35 -0.68
C PRO A 838 6.95 9.44 0.21
N GLU A 839 7.16 10.64 -0.33
CA GLU A 839 7.83 11.75 0.33
C GLU A 839 6.99 12.33 1.47
N ILE A 840 5.69 12.06 1.49
CA ILE A 840 4.77 12.41 2.58
C ILE A 840 4.35 11.21 3.42
N LYS A 841 4.99 10.04 3.28
CA LYS A 841 4.69 8.86 4.12
C LYS A 841 4.71 9.25 5.61
N GLY A 842 3.63 8.96 6.32
CA GLY A 842 3.46 9.30 7.73
C GLY A 842 3.17 10.77 8.04
N MET A 843 3.12 11.64 7.04
CA MET A 843 2.72 13.06 7.18
C MET A 843 1.24 13.30 6.82
N TRP A 844 0.52 12.25 6.48
CA TRP A 844 -0.90 12.29 6.19
C TRP A 844 -1.63 11.13 6.85
N GLY A 845 -2.94 11.29 7.00
CA GLY A 845 -3.85 10.25 7.43
C GLY A 845 -5.21 10.43 6.78
N PHE A 846 -6.12 9.51 7.10
CA PHE A 846 -7.53 9.64 6.80
C PHE A 846 -8.36 9.35 8.04
N THR A 847 -9.59 9.85 8.08
CA THR A 847 -10.57 9.58 9.12
C THR A 847 -11.98 9.65 8.53
N ALA A 848 -13.00 9.36 9.34
CA ALA A 848 -14.39 9.49 8.95
C ALA A 848 -14.69 10.89 8.36
N ILE A 849 -15.64 10.95 7.43
CA ILE A 849 -16.19 12.25 7.02
C ILE A 849 -16.79 12.91 8.26
N PRO A 850 -16.61 14.24 8.44
CA PRO A 850 -17.15 14.91 9.61
C PRO A 850 -18.64 14.63 9.81
N GLY A 851 -19.05 14.45 11.06
CA GLY A 851 -20.45 14.21 11.42
C GLY A 851 -21.28 15.48 11.58
N THR A 852 -22.60 15.32 11.57
CA THR A 852 -23.53 16.40 11.89
C THR A 852 -23.91 16.34 13.36
N VAL A 853 -23.81 17.49 14.04
CA VAL A 853 -24.21 17.66 15.44
C VAL A 853 -25.72 17.89 15.51
N HIS A 854 -26.42 17.09 16.30
CA HIS A 854 -27.84 17.24 16.56
C HIS A 854 -28.13 18.11 17.78
N ASP A 855 -29.38 18.57 17.92
CA ASP A 855 -29.83 19.45 19.02
C ASP A 855 -29.59 18.85 20.43
N ASP A 856 -29.51 17.52 20.52
CA ASP A 856 -29.24 16.78 21.77
C ASP A 856 -27.73 16.62 22.08
N GLY A 857 -26.86 17.13 21.21
CA GLY A 857 -25.41 17.07 21.32
C GLY A 857 -24.80 15.76 20.82
N THR A 858 -25.59 14.84 20.27
CA THR A 858 -25.05 13.66 19.57
C THR A 858 -24.50 14.03 18.19
N VAL A 859 -23.51 13.27 17.73
CA VAL A 859 -22.91 13.43 16.40
C VAL A 859 -23.26 12.22 15.55
N ASN A 860 -23.88 12.46 14.40
CA ASN A 860 -24.16 11.42 13.42
C ASN A 860 -23.08 11.44 12.33
N ASN A 861 -22.29 10.37 12.29
CA ASN A 861 -21.17 10.16 11.35
C ASN A 861 -21.55 9.26 10.18
N ALA A 862 -22.85 9.09 9.89
CA ALA A 862 -23.32 8.29 8.76
C ALA A 862 -22.56 8.64 7.48
N VAL A 863 -22.15 7.62 6.73
CA VAL A 863 -21.49 7.77 5.42
C VAL A 863 -22.06 6.76 4.44
N THR A 864 -22.38 7.20 3.22
CA THR A 864 -22.97 6.30 2.23
C THR A 864 -21.91 5.43 1.56
N ALA A 865 -22.17 4.13 1.46
CA ALA A 865 -21.35 3.18 0.72
C ALA A 865 -21.85 2.98 -0.73
N THR A 866 -20.94 2.61 -1.63
CA THR A 866 -21.23 2.09 -2.97
C THR A 866 -20.71 0.66 -3.06
N VAL A 867 -21.46 -0.20 -3.74
CA VAL A 867 -21.21 -1.64 -3.73
C VAL A 867 -21.28 -2.20 -5.15
N THR A 868 -20.36 -3.08 -5.49
CA THR A 868 -20.45 -3.94 -6.69
C THR A 868 -20.90 -5.34 -6.29
N TYR A 869 -21.48 -6.09 -7.22
CA TYR A 869 -22.14 -7.36 -6.95
C TYR A 869 -21.78 -8.43 -7.97
N ALA A 870 -21.75 -9.68 -7.51
CA ALA A 870 -21.96 -10.83 -8.35
C ALA A 870 -23.47 -11.13 -8.46
N VAL A 871 -23.96 -11.42 -9.66
CA VAL A 871 -25.38 -11.72 -9.93
C VAL A 871 -25.52 -13.01 -10.74
N ILE A 872 -26.57 -13.78 -10.44
CA ILE A 872 -26.94 -14.98 -11.21
C ILE A 872 -27.99 -14.58 -12.24
N MET A 873 -27.72 -14.88 -13.51
CA MET A 873 -28.61 -14.56 -14.61
C MET A 873 -29.76 -15.57 -14.69
N ARG A 874 -30.97 -15.11 -15.01
CA ARG A 874 -32.17 -15.95 -15.09
C ARG A 874 -32.00 -17.16 -16.01
N ASP A 875 -31.28 -16.99 -17.11
CA ASP A 875 -31.11 -18.05 -18.10
C ASP A 875 -30.27 -19.23 -17.56
N ALA A 876 -29.52 -19.05 -16.46
CA ALA A 876 -28.81 -20.13 -15.76
C ALA A 876 -29.79 -21.20 -15.23
N ALA A 877 -30.92 -20.79 -14.65
CA ALA A 877 -31.94 -21.73 -14.17
C ALA A 877 -32.57 -22.54 -15.32
N ALA A 878 -32.69 -21.95 -16.51
CA ALA A 878 -33.15 -22.67 -17.69
C ALA A 878 -32.13 -23.70 -18.21
N ARG A 879 -30.84 -23.47 -17.95
CA ARG A 879 -29.73 -24.38 -18.26
C ARG A 879 -29.45 -25.40 -17.16
N GLY A 880 -29.96 -25.17 -15.94
CA GLY A 880 -29.68 -26.01 -14.77
C GLY A 880 -28.29 -25.78 -14.18
N THR A 881 -27.71 -24.60 -14.41
CA THR A 881 -26.35 -24.20 -13.99
C THR A 881 -26.36 -23.20 -12.83
N ASP A 882 -27.53 -22.80 -12.35
CA ASP A 882 -27.70 -21.75 -11.35
C ASP A 882 -27.19 -22.14 -9.95
N GLU A 883 -27.47 -23.36 -9.49
CA GLU A 883 -26.89 -23.89 -8.24
C GLU A 883 -25.36 -23.95 -8.30
N ALA A 884 -24.80 -24.43 -9.41
CA ALA A 884 -23.34 -24.47 -9.61
C ALA A 884 -22.74 -23.06 -9.70
N GLY A 885 -23.46 -22.12 -10.31
CA GLY A 885 -23.09 -20.70 -10.33
C GLY A 885 -23.11 -20.07 -8.94
N PHE A 886 -24.08 -20.43 -8.09
CA PHE A 886 -24.09 -19.99 -6.70
C PHE A 886 -22.92 -20.58 -5.90
N GLN A 887 -22.58 -21.86 -6.08
CA GLN A 887 -21.41 -22.46 -5.43
C GLN A 887 -20.11 -21.75 -5.82
N PHE A 888 -19.96 -21.38 -7.10
CA PHE A 888 -18.84 -20.55 -7.54
C PHE A 888 -18.80 -19.19 -6.81
N ILE A 889 -19.92 -18.46 -6.73
CA ILE A 889 -19.95 -17.16 -6.03
C ILE A 889 -19.65 -17.34 -4.54
N LYS A 890 -20.19 -18.38 -3.89
CA LYS A 890 -19.93 -18.69 -2.49
C LYS A 890 -18.44 -18.91 -2.23
N TRP A 891 -17.80 -19.72 -3.06
CA TRP A 891 -16.35 -19.95 -3.02
C TRP A 891 -15.58 -18.65 -3.25
N TRP A 892 -15.87 -17.96 -4.36
CA TRP A 892 -15.17 -16.74 -4.76
C TRP A 892 -15.23 -15.66 -3.68
N MET A 893 -16.39 -15.49 -3.05
CA MET A 893 -16.62 -14.48 -2.03
C MET A 893 -16.27 -14.92 -0.60
N GLY A 894 -15.80 -16.16 -0.43
CA GLY A 894 -15.32 -16.68 0.85
C GLY A 894 -14.08 -15.94 1.36
N SER A 895 -13.92 -15.89 2.68
CA SER A 895 -12.88 -15.10 3.35
C SER A 895 -11.47 -15.51 2.94
N GLU A 896 -11.23 -16.82 2.76
CA GLU A 896 -9.95 -17.37 2.32
C GLU A 896 -9.58 -16.91 0.91
N ILE A 897 -10.47 -17.13 -0.06
CA ILE A 897 -10.23 -16.81 -1.48
C ILE A 897 -10.12 -15.29 -1.69
N GLN A 898 -10.94 -14.49 -1.01
CA GLN A 898 -10.78 -13.03 -1.02
C GLN A 898 -9.46 -12.59 -0.39
N GLY A 899 -8.99 -13.27 0.67
CA GLY A 899 -7.66 -13.04 1.23
C GLY A 899 -6.54 -13.35 0.23
N GLN A 900 -6.56 -14.54 -0.39
CA GLN A 900 -5.59 -14.93 -1.42
C GLN A 900 -5.59 -13.94 -2.60
N TYR A 901 -6.77 -13.55 -3.08
CA TYR A 901 -6.90 -12.54 -4.13
C TYR A 901 -6.28 -11.18 -3.74
N ALA A 902 -6.44 -10.74 -2.49
CA ALA A 902 -5.79 -9.54 -1.97
C ALA A 902 -4.27 -9.60 -2.09
N ASN A 903 -3.70 -10.75 -1.73
CA ASN A 903 -2.26 -10.94 -1.71
C ASN A 903 -1.66 -11.02 -3.11
N GLU A 904 -2.35 -11.69 -4.04
CA GLU A 904 -1.92 -11.71 -5.44
C GLU A 904 -1.98 -10.31 -6.07
N LEU A 905 -2.98 -9.49 -5.70
CA LEU A 905 -3.02 -8.08 -6.10
C LEU A 905 -1.86 -7.26 -5.50
N LEU A 906 -1.50 -7.50 -4.23
CA LEU A 906 -0.33 -6.88 -3.59
C LEU A 906 0.99 -7.34 -4.22
N ALA A 907 1.14 -8.61 -4.57
CA ALA A 907 2.31 -9.13 -5.27
C ALA A 907 2.46 -8.49 -6.66
N LEU A 908 1.34 -8.35 -7.37
CA LEU A 908 1.29 -7.76 -8.70
C LEU A 908 1.53 -6.25 -8.70
N LEU A 909 0.92 -5.51 -7.76
CA LEU A 909 0.86 -4.04 -7.78
C LEU A 909 1.66 -3.36 -6.66
N GLY A 910 2.34 -4.13 -5.83
CA GLY A 910 3.04 -3.63 -4.64
C GLY A 910 2.07 -2.99 -3.65
N ALA A 911 2.50 -1.90 -3.01
CA ALA A 911 1.68 -1.19 -2.02
C ALA A 911 0.38 -0.57 -2.58
N ALA A 912 0.21 -0.48 -3.91
CA ALA A 912 -1.04 -0.07 -4.56
C ALA A 912 -2.05 -1.22 -4.75
N GLY A 913 -1.72 -2.45 -4.34
CA GLY A 913 -2.55 -3.64 -4.55
C GLY A 913 -3.69 -3.85 -3.55
N LYS A 914 -3.87 -2.99 -2.53
CA LYS A 914 -5.02 -3.14 -1.62
C LYS A 914 -6.32 -2.92 -2.41
N TYR A 915 -7.35 -3.71 -2.16
CA TYR A 915 -8.63 -3.55 -2.85
C TYR A 915 -9.79 -3.51 -1.84
N ALA A 916 -10.90 -2.89 -2.23
CA ALA A 916 -12.04 -2.67 -1.37
C ALA A 916 -12.96 -3.91 -1.28
N THR A 917 -12.45 -5.03 -0.77
CA THR A 917 -13.28 -6.22 -0.55
C THR A 917 -14.50 -5.89 0.30
N ALA A 918 -15.66 -6.44 -0.04
CA ALA A 918 -16.85 -6.34 0.80
C ALA A 918 -16.84 -7.37 1.94
N ASN A 919 -16.03 -8.43 1.83
CA ASN A 919 -15.91 -9.46 2.86
C ASN A 919 -15.11 -8.91 4.05
N MET A 920 -15.76 -8.82 5.22
CA MET A 920 -15.21 -8.20 6.42
C MET A 920 -14.04 -8.97 7.02
N ASP A 921 -14.04 -10.30 6.93
CA ASP A 921 -12.93 -11.12 7.43
C ASP A 921 -11.68 -10.90 6.58
N ALA A 922 -11.82 -10.96 5.26
CA ALA A 922 -10.73 -10.69 4.32
C ALA A 922 -10.23 -9.25 4.47
N PHE A 923 -11.14 -8.27 4.64
CA PHE A 923 -10.81 -6.87 4.88
C PHE A 923 -9.94 -6.70 6.15
N ASN A 924 -10.34 -7.34 7.25
CA ASN A 924 -9.64 -7.26 8.53
C ASN A 924 -8.25 -7.92 8.50
N ASN A 925 -8.05 -8.89 7.59
CA ASN A 925 -6.79 -9.59 7.40
C ASN A 925 -5.81 -8.88 6.43
N MET A 926 -6.23 -7.79 5.79
CA MET A 926 -5.33 -6.96 4.96
C MET A 926 -4.30 -6.21 5.81
N SER A 927 -3.18 -5.84 5.19
CA SER A 927 -2.03 -5.13 5.78
C SER A 927 -2.33 -3.66 6.11
N TRP A 928 -3.22 -3.41 7.07
CA TRP A 928 -3.50 -2.08 7.64
C TRP A 928 -2.64 -1.84 8.88
N THR A 929 -2.19 -0.60 9.10
CA THR A 929 -1.65 -0.19 10.41
C THR A 929 -2.73 -0.27 11.47
N ALA A 930 -2.32 -0.39 12.74
CA ALA A 930 -3.22 -0.34 13.89
C ALA A 930 -4.18 0.87 13.87
N ASN A 931 -3.65 2.06 13.56
CA ASN A 931 -4.45 3.27 13.48
C ASN A 931 -5.41 3.26 12.28
N GLU A 932 -4.97 2.80 11.11
CA GLU A 932 -5.81 2.73 9.91
C GLU A 932 -6.98 1.74 10.10
N ILE A 933 -6.73 0.55 10.63
CA ILE A 933 -7.80 -0.45 10.81
C ILE A 933 -8.83 0.04 11.82
N ARG A 934 -8.40 0.70 12.91
CA ARG A 934 -9.31 1.27 13.91
C ARG A 934 -10.22 2.35 13.31
N GLU A 935 -9.66 3.25 12.51
CA GLU A 935 -10.45 4.27 11.81
C GLU A 935 -11.42 3.63 10.82
N LEU A 936 -10.98 2.63 10.05
CA LEU A 936 -11.84 1.91 9.10
C LEU A 936 -12.97 1.18 9.83
N GLU A 937 -12.70 0.44 10.90
CA GLU A 937 -13.73 -0.21 11.73
C GLU A 937 -14.76 0.78 12.28
N ASN A 938 -14.31 1.94 12.77
CA ASN A 938 -15.19 3.02 13.21
C ASN A 938 -16.08 3.52 12.05
N ILE A 939 -15.51 3.69 10.85
CA ILE A 939 -16.27 4.09 9.67
C ILE A 939 -17.28 3.01 9.25
N PHE A 940 -16.87 1.73 9.24
CA PHE A 940 -17.73 0.60 8.88
C PHE A 940 -19.00 0.56 9.73
N ASN A 941 -18.88 0.78 11.04
CA ASN A 941 -20.01 0.86 11.97
C ASN A 941 -21.00 2.00 11.66
N ASN A 942 -20.62 2.97 10.84
CA ASN A 942 -21.43 4.11 10.44
C ASN A 942 -21.82 4.09 8.95
N LEU A 943 -21.53 3.00 8.23
CA LEU A 943 -21.88 2.90 6.81
C LEU A 943 -23.38 2.74 6.62
N VAL A 944 -23.93 3.53 5.69
CA VAL A 944 -25.32 3.48 5.28
C VAL A 944 -25.40 2.99 3.83
N GLY A 945 -26.16 1.93 3.62
CA GLY A 945 -26.47 1.45 2.27
C GLY A 945 -27.56 2.31 1.65
N VAL A 946 -27.42 2.65 0.37
CA VAL A 946 -28.43 3.44 -0.36
C VAL A 946 -29.27 2.50 -1.22
N PRO A 947 -30.59 2.38 -0.96
CA PRO A 947 -31.46 1.52 -1.76
C PRO A 947 -31.44 1.87 -3.26
N GLU A 948 -31.64 0.87 -4.11
CA GLU A 948 -31.78 1.05 -5.56
C GLU A 948 -33.17 0.67 -6.03
N MET A 949 -33.94 1.68 -6.44
CA MET A 949 -35.33 1.51 -6.86
C MET A 949 -35.49 1.60 -8.38
N PRO A 950 -36.54 0.99 -8.98
CA PRO A 950 -36.82 1.12 -10.40
C PRO A 950 -36.84 2.59 -10.86
N GLY A 951 -35.93 2.94 -11.77
CA GLY A 951 -35.78 4.30 -12.29
C GLY A 951 -34.75 5.17 -11.55
N SER A 952 -34.04 4.67 -10.54
CA SER A 952 -33.03 5.43 -9.76
C SER A 952 -31.91 6.04 -10.61
N TYR A 953 -31.59 5.46 -11.78
CA TYR A 953 -30.55 5.94 -12.71
C TYR A 953 -30.69 7.42 -13.12
N ILE A 954 -31.89 8.00 -13.06
CA ILE A 954 -32.09 9.42 -13.41
C ILE A 954 -31.75 10.39 -12.28
N ILE A 955 -31.66 9.93 -11.02
CA ILE A 955 -31.47 10.78 -9.83
C ILE A 955 -30.16 11.57 -9.98
N THR A 956 -29.05 10.88 -10.21
CA THR A 956 -27.72 11.48 -10.35
C THR A 956 -27.69 12.60 -11.39
N ARG A 957 -28.33 12.37 -12.55
CA ARG A 957 -28.40 13.36 -13.63
C ARG A 957 -29.12 14.64 -13.20
N TYR A 958 -30.27 14.49 -12.53
CA TYR A 958 -31.07 15.66 -12.15
C TYR A 958 -30.48 16.41 -10.95
N VAL A 959 -29.81 15.70 -10.02
CA VAL A 959 -28.99 16.36 -9.00
C VAL A 959 -27.87 17.18 -9.64
N GLU A 960 -27.18 16.66 -10.65
CA GLU A 960 -26.15 17.41 -11.36
C GLU A 960 -26.72 18.66 -12.05
N PHE A 961 -27.86 18.55 -12.71
CA PHE A 961 -28.52 19.70 -13.32
C PHE A 961 -28.92 20.76 -12.29
N ALA A 962 -29.42 20.35 -11.13
CA ALA A 962 -29.73 21.26 -10.03
C ALA A 962 -28.46 22.00 -9.55
N VAL A 963 -27.35 21.29 -9.32
CA VAL A 963 -26.07 21.88 -8.92
C VAL A 963 -25.55 22.86 -9.99
N LEU A 964 -25.64 22.49 -11.27
CA LEU A 964 -25.21 23.35 -12.37
C LEU A 964 -26.07 24.62 -12.50
N ASN A 965 -27.38 24.54 -12.20
CA ASN A 965 -28.25 25.71 -12.19
C ASN A 965 -27.87 26.68 -11.06
N VAL A 966 -27.61 26.14 -9.87
CA VAL A 966 -27.13 26.93 -8.72
C VAL A 966 -25.79 27.60 -9.05
N TYR A 967 -24.81 26.83 -9.52
CA TYR A 967 -23.46 27.33 -9.74
C TYR A 967 -23.34 28.31 -10.92
N ASN A 968 -23.98 28.03 -12.06
CA ASN A 968 -23.83 28.85 -13.27
C ASN A 968 -24.85 29.99 -13.38
N SER A 969 -26.02 29.85 -12.73
CA SER A 969 -27.14 30.78 -12.90
C SER A 969 -27.60 31.45 -11.61
N ASP A 970 -26.88 31.24 -10.49
CA ASP A 970 -27.22 31.80 -9.17
C ASP A 970 -28.67 31.45 -8.75
N TYR A 971 -29.13 30.25 -9.17
CA TYR A 971 -30.47 29.76 -8.83
C TYR A 971 -30.53 29.33 -7.37
N ILE A 972 -31.69 29.47 -6.74
CA ILE A 972 -31.87 29.13 -5.31
C ILE A 972 -31.72 27.60 -5.17
N PRO A 973 -30.81 27.09 -4.32
CA PRO A 973 -30.52 25.66 -4.23
C PRO A 973 -31.73 24.77 -3.97
N SER A 974 -32.57 25.13 -2.99
CA SER A 974 -33.78 24.38 -2.67
C SER A 974 -34.75 24.33 -3.85
N GLU A 975 -35.02 25.46 -4.51
CA GLU A 975 -35.90 25.51 -5.70
C GLU A 975 -35.32 24.69 -6.86
N ALA A 976 -33.99 24.72 -7.06
CA ALA A 976 -33.28 23.95 -8.08
C ALA A 976 -33.53 22.45 -7.97
N LEU A 977 -33.49 21.92 -6.75
CA LEU A 977 -33.70 20.50 -6.51
C LEU A 977 -35.18 20.12 -6.63
N MET A 978 -36.06 20.91 -6.01
CA MET A 978 -37.51 20.67 -6.02
C MET A 978 -38.11 20.66 -7.42
N ASP A 979 -37.59 21.47 -8.35
CA ASP A 979 -38.05 21.52 -9.73
C ASP A 979 -37.96 20.16 -10.44
N TYR A 980 -37.07 19.27 -9.98
CA TYR A 980 -36.90 17.93 -10.54
C TYR A 980 -37.70 16.83 -9.81
N THR A 981 -38.27 17.07 -8.62
CA THR A 981 -38.99 16.06 -7.83
C THR A 981 -40.13 15.40 -8.62
N ARG A 982 -40.95 16.20 -9.32
CA ARG A 982 -42.03 15.66 -10.16
C ARG A 982 -41.52 14.81 -11.30
N THR A 983 -40.45 15.25 -11.96
CA THR A 983 -39.86 14.54 -13.08
C THR A 983 -39.31 13.19 -12.63
N ILE A 984 -38.66 13.15 -11.46
CA ILE A 984 -38.11 11.91 -10.89
C ILE A 984 -39.24 10.94 -10.50
N ASN A 985 -40.24 11.42 -9.76
CA ASN A 985 -41.36 10.59 -9.31
C ASN A 985 -42.17 10.04 -10.49
N SER A 986 -42.39 10.82 -11.55
CA SER A 986 -43.05 10.34 -12.77
C SER A 986 -42.25 9.25 -13.48
N GLU A 987 -40.91 9.28 -13.44
CA GLU A 987 -40.09 8.21 -14.00
C GLU A 987 -40.16 6.94 -13.16
N PHE A 988 -40.14 7.04 -11.83
CA PHE A 988 -40.31 5.89 -10.94
C PHE A 988 -41.66 5.20 -11.17
N GLU A 989 -42.74 5.99 -11.27
CA GLU A 989 -44.08 5.49 -11.60
C GLU A 989 -44.08 4.82 -12.99
N ARG A 990 -43.57 5.51 -14.01
CA ARG A 990 -43.47 4.98 -15.38
C ARG A 990 -42.70 3.66 -15.43
N LYS A 991 -41.61 3.51 -14.66
CA LYS A 991 -40.80 2.29 -14.63
C LYS A 991 -41.49 1.13 -13.92
N ARG A 992 -42.20 1.39 -12.82
CA ARG A 992 -43.04 0.37 -12.18
C ARG A 992 -44.14 -0.12 -13.12
N GLU A 993 -44.81 0.77 -13.83
CA GLU A 993 -45.82 0.43 -14.84
C GLU A 993 -45.23 -0.36 -16.02
N GLU A 994 -44.13 0.14 -16.60
CA GLU A 994 -43.45 -0.47 -17.77
C GLU A 994 -43.02 -1.92 -17.49
N LEU A 995 -42.51 -2.19 -16.28
CA LEU A 995 -41.91 -3.47 -15.93
C LEU A 995 -42.88 -4.44 -15.25
N SER A 996 -44.06 -3.97 -14.83
CA SER A 996 -45.09 -4.79 -14.14
C SER A 996 -44.53 -5.59 -12.95
N ARG A 997 -43.53 -5.02 -12.26
CA ARG A 997 -42.92 -5.55 -11.03
C ARG A 997 -42.97 -4.48 -9.95
N GLU A 998 -43.55 -4.83 -8.81
CA GLU A 998 -43.70 -3.93 -7.66
C GLU A 998 -42.60 -4.22 -6.63
N PHE A 999 -41.54 -3.42 -6.68
CA PHE A 999 -40.43 -3.48 -5.74
C PHE A 999 -40.59 -2.33 -4.73
N TYR A 1000 -40.40 -2.63 -3.45
CA TYR A 1000 -40.46 -1.68 -2.35
C TYR A 1000 -39.20 -1.79 -1.49
N ILE A 1001 -38.86 -0.69 -0.82
CA ILE A 1001 -37.91 -0.74 0.29
C ILE A 1001 -38.62 -1.46 1.46
N PRO A 1002 -38.02 -2.52 2.04
CA PRO A 1002 -38.59 -3.22 3.20
C PRO A 1002 -38.87 -2.28 4.38
N ASN A 1003 -39.83 -2.67 5.24
CA ASN A 1003 -40.21 -1.93 6.45
C ASN A 1003 -39.22 -2.07 7.61
#